data_AF-A0A2E5JKL9-F1
#
_entry.id   AF-A0A2E5JKL9-F1
#
_cell.length_a   1.000
_cell.length_b   1.000
_cell.length_c   1.000
_cell.angle_alpha   90.00
_cell.angle_beta   90.00
_cell.angle_gamma   90.00
#
_symmetry.space_group_name_H-M   'P 1'
#
loop_
_entity.id
_entity.type
_entity.pdbx_description
1 polymer ?
#
loop_
_entity_poly.entity_id
_entity_poly.type
_entity_poly.pdbx_seq_one_letter_code
_entity_poly.pdbx_strand_id
1 'polypeptide(L)'
;MKNFITSLMLLSSFNIFAADPLFDQQWGLKNSGQKIYRAEGEIRREQVEGIQGADIDWPGLAELSKLEKDREVVVAVIDSGIDMLHPDLADRVFVGKDFLDDAEMKDDTGHGTHVAGIIAANANAVGVTGVTPQSIKILPLKVLNKNTTGFVYKGRVITDIIADALAFAVESKVDVINMSLGWPKVVNTPKIVRALDIAAKNNIVLIAASGNNNKDVPTWPCAHPAVICVGAMDNQGKVSEFSNHGGKVDLVAPGEWIVSSIPRALESRTLRISGYEAKNGSSQAAPFVAAAAALLKLQNPNISAAQIKAKLYASARPMTQIEDNRFVRFGALSIKGALAQNDISMASVLVKELVSVDVDSAGEFSFELPIEILGDKSQELDIQVEGLNVATIIDNDKLLVSGKLDSLRIDSEVPLTFITKLGATKTRTSMTIWFARKLSQNDLVSCMIAGIPASALAVINGSRKMSRMEVVSIDSTPSSDFHGYIQGKSGDKIRAISIRANAGDEKAKLTSVTLEDHHQLLAVFERDVNFDGKNDLVFYGMSARRDQLILSFTDMDGQALFGENSRWELPISTFEGLPLKDGERSDFSWVKLKTFLGELSVPLYQKAWMLPLEDNSNDLLDHEPASMAPRVYYLEPIKQDNKVVIRPRVIDSVSFKQELQAQLTTMPWENAVIERTLPQSDLEREKGIVRQVISVGEDFYRRFHILTVNQIGSHKIEAHADSDVFQVGNMSLVTRKLNDFTVSENSFQMALLDRSSARVKPFITGKTSEAWTLLTSGWSNPFFEVVATFEGQNRRTLFFESRYHVYVYDQQGDGVPVSARLPINRDSSFPGVNFSETLQSAVVKVNGRKSPAVAVNSTLIYGDRLYAMLADQQKLVRPVALSVNIPANCVPLKTQFLTNSQGVSAYAMLCQSSANQVDLSFFPLELN
;
A
#
# COMPACT_ATOMS: atom_id res chain seq x y z
N MET A 1 78.52 -21.05 13.83
CA MET A 1 77.21 -21.75 13.78
C MET A 1 76.46 -21.85 15.12
N LYS A 2 76.92 -21.24 16.23
CA LYS A 2 76.15 -21.22 17.51
C LYS A 2 75.39 -19.92 17.80
N ASN A 3 75.48 -18.91 16.93
CA ASN A 3 74.77 -17.61 17.09
C ASN A 3 73.60 -17.41 16.11
N PHE A 4 73.15 -18.46 15.41
CA PHE A 4 72.04 -18.38 14.46
C PHE A 4 70.75 -19.08 14.93
N ILE A 5 70.82 -19.81 16.06
CA ILE A 5 69.68 -20.59 16.59
C ILE A 5 68.92 -19.82 17.68
N THR A 6 69.52 -18.77 18.26
CA THR A 6 68.88 -17.96 19.31
C THR A 6 68.01 -16.82 18.80
N SER A 7 67.99 -16.52 17.49
CA SER A 7 67.08 -15.52 16.91
C SER A 7 65.77 -16.09 16.34
N LEU A 8 65.63 -17.42 16.21
CA LEU A 8 64.40 -18.02 15.68
C LEU A 8 63.41 -18.48 16.77
N MET A 9 63.85 -18.57 18.04
CA MET A 9 62.97 -18.92 19.18
C MET A 9 62.39 -17.70 19.92
N LEU A 10 62.63 -16.48 19.45
CA LEU A 10 62.04 -15.24 20.01
C LEU A 10 60.90 -14.67 19.16
N LEU A 11 60.46 -15.37 18.11
CA LEU A 11 59.32 -15.00 17.27
C LEU A 11 58.06 -15.86 17.49
N SER A 12 58.09 -16.82 18.42
CA SER A 12 56.92 -17.65 18.77
C SER A 12 56.11 -17.14 19.98
N SER A 13 56.32 -15.88 20.38
CA SER A 13 55.60 -15.24 21.49
C SER A 13 55.11 -13.83 21.16
N PHE A 14 54.64 -13.65 19.92
CA PHE A 14 53.76 -12.56 19.53
C PHE A 14 52.61 -13.15 18.71
N ASN A 15 51.68 -13.84 19.39
CA ASN A 15 50.29 -13.84 18.92
C ASN A 15 49.77 -12.41 19.12
N ILE A 16 50.14 -11.53 18.19
CA ILE A 16 49.32 -10.36 17.91
C ILE A 16 48.04 -10.97 17.35
N PHE A 17 47.01 -11.12 18.17
CA PHE A 17 45.66 -11.27 17.66
C PHE A 17 45.40 -10.03 16.80
N ALA A 18 45.64 -10.14 15.50
CA ALA A 18 45.19 -9.12 14.58
C ALA A 18 43.67 -9.08 14.72
N ALA A 19 43.14 -7.94 15.16
CA ALA A 19 41.71 -7.74 15.25
C ALA A 19 41.09 -7.82 13.85
N ASP A 20 39.84 -8.26 13.74
CA ASP A 20 39.17 -8.31 12.44
C ASP A 20 39.11 -6.89 11.83
N PRO A 21 39.49 -6.74 10.55
CA PRO A 21 39.73 -5.44 9.94
C PRO A 21 38.49 -4.53 9.84
N LEU A 22 37.28 -5.09 9.93
CA LEU A 22 36.02 -4.33 9.89
C LEU A 22 35.37 -4.16 11.27
N PHE A 23 35.99 -4.64 12.36
CA PHE A 23 35.41 -4.56 13.71
C PHE A 23 35.08 -3.11 14.12
N ASP A 24 35.95 -2.15 13.80
CA ASP A 24 35.72 -0.74 14.13
C ASP A 24 34.50 -0.12 13.41
N GLN A 25 34.03 -0.75 12.32
CA GLN A 25 32.80 -0.36 11.62
C GLN A 25 31.54 -1.03 12.20
N GLN A 26 31.68 -2.02 13.09
CA GLN A 26 30.57 -2.75 13.72
C GLN A 26 30.08 -2.05 14.99
N TRP A 27 29.52 -0.85 14.81
CA TRP A 27 29.00 -0.03 15.93
C TRP A 27 28.00 -0.77 16.82
N GLY A 28 27.23 -1.72 16.26
CA GLY A 28 26.28 -2.52 17.02
C GLY A 28 26.92 -3.37 18.12
N LEU A 29 28.18 -3.80 17.96
CA LEU A 29 28.95 -4.49 19.00
C LEU A 29 29.61 -3.50 19.96
N LYS A 30 30.20 -2.43 19.41
CA LYS A 30 30.90 -1.40 20.18
C LYS A 30 30.76 -0.05 19.50
N ASN A 31 29.93 0.81 20.06
CA ASN A 31 29.74 2.17 19.57
C ASN A 31 30.71 3.11 20.29
N SER A 32 31.77 3.52 19.59
CA SER A 32 32.77 4.49 20.04
C SER A 32 32.52 5.90 19.49
N GLY A 33 31.31 6.16 18.97
CA GLY A 33 30.97 7.42 18.29
C GLY A 33 31.27 7.40 16.79
N GLN A 34 31.45 6.22 16.18
CA GLN A 34 31.70 6.11 14.74
C GLN A 34 30.49 6.58 13.93
N LYS A 35 30.79 7.17 12.76
CA LYS A 35 29.79 7.68 11.84
C LYS A 35 29.19 6.56 11.01
N ILE A 36 27.90 6.67 10.74
CA ILE A 36 27.21 5.87 9.73
C ILE A 36 26.77 6.77 8.58
N TYR A 37 26.46 6.17 7.43
CA TYR A 37 25.95 6.90 6.27
C TYR A 37 24.46 6.59 6.07
N ARG A 38 23.63 7.62 6.16
CA ARG A 38 22.19 7.55 5.92
C ARG A 38 21.88 7.95 4.49
N ALA A 39 21.02 7.19 3.83
CA ALA A 39 20.56 7.52 2.48
C ALA A 39 19.58 8.70 2.51
N GLU A 40 19.93 9.79 1.83
CA GLU A 40 19.02 10.91 1.59
C GLU A 40 18.64 10.91 0.09
N GLY A 41 17.59 10.18 -0.25
CA GLY A 41 17.23 9.90 -1.64
C GLY A 41 18.21 8.97 -2.37
N GLU A 42 18.19 9.00 -3.70
CA GLU A 42 18.95 8.05 -4.53
C GLU A 42 20.45 8.38 -4.61
N ILE A 43 20.80 9.67 -4.52
CA ILE A 43 22.15 10.16 -4.83
C ILE A 43 22.90 10.78 -3.63
N ARG A 44 22.23 11.18 -2.55
CA ARG A 44 22.89 11.80 -1.39
C ARG A 44 23.01 10.84 -0.22
N ARG A 45 24.07 11.06 0.56
CA ARG A 45 24.35 10.34 1.81
C ARG A 45 24.68 11.37 2.88
N GLU A 46 23.96 11.33 3.99
CA GLU A 46 24.23 12.13 5.19
C GLU A 46 25.14 11.32 6.12
N GLN A 47 26.11 11.98 6.77
CA GLN A 47 26.87 11.36 7.85
C GLN A 47 26.17 11.60 9.19
N VAL A 48 25.89 10.51 9.91
CA VAL A 48 25.24 10.56 11.23
C VAL A 48 26.26 10.14 12.28
N GLU A 49 26.61 11.07 13.18
CA GLU A 49 27.52 10.83 14.31
C GLU A 49 26.89 9.88 15.32
N GLY A 50 27.68 8.92 15.81
CA GLY A 50 27.24 7.96 16.82
C GLY A 50 27.29 8.52 18.24
N ILE A 51 26.43 8.00 19.13
CA ILE A 51 26.51 8.24 20.57
C ILE A 51 27.20 7.05 21.23
N GLN A 52 28.30 7.30 21.91
CA GLN A 52 29.06 6.25 22.58
C GLN A 52 28.19 5.42 23.53
N GLY A 53 28.30 4.09 23.43
CA GLY A 53 27.53 3.15 24.25
C GLY A 53 26.07 2.94 23.80
N ALA A 54 25.64 3.57 22.71
CA ALA A 54 24.39 3.21 22.02
C ALA A 54 24.63 1.97 21.13
N ASP A 55 24.85 0.82 21.76
CA ASP A 55 25.11 -0.50 21.15
C ASP A 55 24.38 -1.61 21.95
N ILE A 56 24.77 -2.89 21.81
CA ILE A 56 24.15 -4.00 22.55
C ILE A 56 24.78 -4.28 23.92
N ASP A 57 25.69 -3.43 24.42
CA ASP A 57 26.47 -3.68 25.64
C ASP A 57 27.15 -5.07 25.58
N TRP A 58 27.91 -5.28 24.50
CA TRP A 58 28.56 -6.56 24.21
C TRP A 58 29.75 -6.80 25.16
N PRO A 59 29.79 -7.92 25.89
CA PRO A 59 30.88 -8.19 26.85
C PRO A 59 32.21 -8.56 26.20
N GLY A 60 32.24 -8.82 24.89
CA GLY A 60 33.43 -9.24 24.16
C GLY A 60 33.71 -10.74 24.24
N LEU A 61 34.40 -11.29 23.23
CA LEU A 61 34.63 -12.74 23.10
C LEU A 61 35.44 -13.34 24.26
N ALA A 62 36.37 -12.61 24.85
CA ALA A 62 37.18 -13.11 25.97
C ALA A 62 36.36 -13.38 27.25
N GLU A 63 35.27 -12.63 27.47
CA GLU A 63 34.34 -12.90 28.55
C GLU A 63 33.35 -14.00 28.15
N LEU A 64 32.89 -14.01 26.90
CA LEU A 64 31.95 -15.03 26.40
C LEU A 64 32.58 -16.42 26.29
N SER A 65 33.88 -16.53 26.03
CA SER A 65 34.59 -17.81 25.99
C SER A 65 34.61 -18.50 27.35
N LYS A 66 34.45 -17.76 28.46
CA LYS A 66 34.30 -18.35 29.81
C LYS A 66 32.97 -19.07 29.98
N LEU A 67 31.99 -18.82 29.09
CA LEU A 67 30.72 -19.55 29.04
C LEU A 67 30.82 -20.82 28.18
N GLU A 68 31.90 -20.99 27.41
CA GLU A 68 32.09 -22.19 26.59
C GLU A 68 32.16 -23.41 27.49
N LYS A 69 31.25 -24.34 27.23
CA LYS A 69 31.17 -25.65 27.85
C LYS A 69 31.39 -26.69 26.75
N ASP A 70 31.53 -27.96 27.11
CA ASP A 70 31.60 -29.09 26.17
C ASP A 70 30.25 -29.36 25.45
N ARG A 71 29.53 -28.31 25.05
CA ARG A 71 28.26 -28.38 24.32
C ARG A 71 28.16 -27.30 23.26
N GLU A 72 27.39 -27.59 22.23
CA GLU A 72 26.99 -26.63 21.22
C GLU A 72 25.57 -26.10 21.47
N VAL A 73 25.33 -24.86 21.07
CA VAL A 73 24.00 -24.23 21.01
C VAL A 73 23.70 -23.94 19.55
N VAL A 74 22.53 -24.34 19.08
CA VAL A 74 22.17 -24.26 17.66
C VAL A 74 21.14 -23.16 17.42
N VAL A 75 21.47 -22.23 16.54
CA VAL A 75 20.56 -21.18 16.06
C VAL A 75 20.14 -21.50 14.62
N ALA A 76 18.86 -21.82 14.41
CA ALA A 76 18.33 -21.93 13.06
C ALA A 76 18.11 -20.54 12.44
N VAL A 77 18.57 -20.35 11.21
CA VAL A 77 18.35 -19.13 10.43
C VAL A 77 17.42 -19.49 9.27
N ILE A 78 16.14 -19.12 9.41
CA ILE A 78 15.12 -19.32 8.37
C ILE A 78 15.14 -18.09 7.46
N ASP A 79 15.78 -18.20 6.29
CA ASP A 79 16.07 -17.05 5.42
C ASP A 79 16.31 -17.47 3.94
N SER A 80 17.16 -16.75 3.23
CA SER A 80 17.50 -16.90 1.81
C SER A 80 18.64 -17.87 1.53
N GLY A 81 19.11 -18.61 2.54
CA GLY A 81 20.29 -19.51 2.47
C GLY A 81 21.52 -18.88 3.09
N ILE A 82 22.67 -19.57 3.02
CA ILE A 82 23.97 -19.09 3.54
C ILE A 82 25.10 -19.51 2.58
N ASP A 83 26.09 -18.64 2.33
CA ASP A 83 27.38 -19.04 1.76
C ASP A 83 28.19 -19.85 2.79
N MET A 84 27.94 -21.17 2.84
CA MET A 84 28.56 -22.10 3.81
C MET A 84 30.10 -22.16 3.72
N LEU A 85 30.66 -21.68 2.61
CA LEU A 85 32.09 -21.67 2.36
C LEU A 85 32.72 -20.29 2.60
N HIS A 86 31.95 -19.33 3.14
CA HIS A 86 32.46 -18.02 3.52
C HIS A 86 33.54 -18.19 4.61
N PRO A 87 34.76 -17.63 4.44
CA PRO A 87 35.88 -17.88 5.36
C PRO A 87 35.59 -17.46 6.79
N ASP A 88 34.79 -16.41 6.95
CA ASP A 88 34.34 -15.87 8.23
C ASP A 88 33.25 -16.72 8.92
N LEU A 89 32.66 -17.67 8.20
CA LEU A 89 31.64 -18.59 8.71
C LEU A 89 32.12 -20.05 8.70
N ALA A 90 33.40 -20.28 8.41
CA ALA A 90 34.00 -21.61 8.44
C ALA A 90 33.79 -22.26 9.82
N ASP A 91 33.41 -23.54 9.82
CA ASP A 91 33.10 -24.35 11.00
C ASP A 91 31.99 -23.80 11.92
N ARG A 92 31.23 -22.78 11.47
CA ARG A 92 30.09 -22.22 12.21
C ARG A 92 28.75 -22.74 11.74
N VAL A 93 28.68 -23.28 10.52
CA VAL A 93 27.42 -23.54 9.81
C VAL A 93 27.25 -25.05 9.58
N PHE A 94 26.14 -25.61 10.05
CA PHE A 94 25.73 -26.98 9.74
C PHE A 94 25.18 -27.10 8.32
N VAL A 95 25.13 -28.34 7.81
CA VAL A 95 24.40 -28.62 6.58
C VAL A 95 22.90 -28.43 6.83
N GLY A 96 22.32 -27.47 6.12
CA GLY A 96 20.92 -27.08 6.21
C GLY A 96 19.98 -27.78 5.25
N LYS A 97 18.79 -27.19 5.04
CA LYS A 97 17.78 -27.69 4.10
C LYS A 97 17.11 -26.58 3.28
N ASP A 98 16.84 -26.86 2.00
CA ASP A 98 16.12 -26.00 1.06
C ASP A 98 14.67 -26.45 1.02
N PHE A 99 13.74 -25.51 1.15
CA PHE A 99 12.31 -25.79 1.10
C PHE A 99 11.65 -25.27 -0.18
N LEU A 100 12.42 -24.69 -1.12
CA LEU A 100 11.94 -24.13 -2.38
C LEU A 100 12.11 -25.08 -3.57
N ASP A 101 13.36 -25.41 -3.91
CA ASP A 101 13.69 -26.09 -5.17
C ASP A 101 14.51 -27.38 -4.98
N ASP A 102 14.64 -27.87 -3.74
CA ASP A 102 15.51 -29.00 -3.36
C ASP A 102 16.97 -28.83 -3.87
N ALA A 103 17.44 -27.58 -3.95
CA ALA A 103 18.76 -27.21 -4.45
C ALA A 103 19.77 -26.93 -3.31
N GLU A 104 21.00 -26.57 -3.67
CA GLU A 104 22.06 -26.21 -2.71
C GLU A 104 21.66 -25.05 -1.78
N MET A 105 22.22 -24.99 -0.57
CA MET A 105 22.03 -23.91 0.44
C MET A 105 22.51 -22.52 0.04
N LYS A 106 22.87 -22.34 -1.23
CA LYS A 106 23.44 -21.12 -1.76
C LYS A 106 22.49 -19.95 -1.53
N ASP A 107 23.04 -18.93 -0.89
CA ASP A 107 22.39 -17.64 -0.77
C ASP A 107 22.61 -16.83 -2.05
N ASP A 108 21.55 -16.67 -2.83
CA ASP A 108 21.51 -15.92 -4.08
C ASP A 108 20.96 -14.49 -3.92
N THR A 109 20.58 -14.13 -2.69
CA THR A 109 20.02 -12.81 -2.32
C THR A 109 21.00 -12.01 -1.46
N GLY A 110 21.82 -12.69 -0.68
CA GLY A 110 22.81 -12.15 0.24
C GLY A 110 22.26 -11.75 1.60
N HIS A 111 21.01 -12.09 1.91
CA HIS A 111 20.37 -11.67 3.15
C HIS A 111 20.66 -12.65 4.30
N GLY A 112 20.53 -13.95 4.07
CA GLY A 112 20.73 -14.96 5.11
C GLY A 112 22.18 -15.08 5.56
N THR A 113 23.15 -14.92 4.64
CA THR A 113 24.58 -14.87 4.99
C THR A 113 24.93 -13.65 5.85
N HIS A 114 24.22 -12.53 5.65
CA HIS A 114 24.40 -11.31 6.45
C HIS A 114 23.87 -11.46 7.86
N VAL A 115 22.68 -12.05 7.98
CA VAL A 115 22.08 -12.41 9.26
C VAL A 115 22.97 -13.40 10.03
N ALA A 116 23.50 -14.43 9.36
CA ALA A 116 24.37 -15.43 10.00
C ALA A 116 25.71 -14.83 10.48
N GLY A 117 26.30 -13.92 9.71
CA GLY A 117 27.51 -13.20 10.10
C GLY A 117 27.36 -12.39 11.38
N ILE A 118 26.22 -11.70 11.54
CA ILE A 118 25.92 -10.96 12.78
C ILE A 118 25.92 -11.90 13.99
N ILE A 119 25.31 -13.08 13.86
CA ILE A 119 25.22 -14.04 14.97
C ILE A 119 26.60 -14.64 15.27
N ALA A 120 27.30 -15.16 14.26
CA ALA A 120 28.36 -16.15 14.46
C ALA A 120 29.59 -16.01 13.56
N ALA A 121 29.84 -14.86 12.92
CA ALA A 121 31.13 -14.64 12.25
C ALA A 121 32.33 -14.87 13.18
N ASN A 122 33.43 -15.35 12.62
CA ASN A 122 34.61 -15.78 13.34
C ASN A 122 35.52 -14.60 13.64
N ALA A 123 35.96 -14.44 14.89
CA ALA A 123 37.08 -13.54 15.17
C ALA A 123 38.41 -14.22 14.79
N ASN A 124 38.76 -14.18 13.50
CA ASN A 124 39.87 -14.93 12.91
C ASN A 124 40.83 -14.05 12.09
N ALA A 125 40.86 -12.74 12.36
CA ALA A 125 41.62 -11.72 11.65
C ALA A 125 41.17 -11.52 10.19
N VAL A 126 39.93 -11.90 9.86
CA VAL A 126 39.32 -11.72 8.54
C VAL A 126 37.97 -11.05 8.74
N GLY A 127 37.67 -10.03 7.95
CA GLY A 127 36.32 -9.48 7.89
C GLY A 127 35.80 -8.87 9.19
N VAL A 128 34.77 -9.51 9.75
CA VAL A 128 33.91 -9.00 10.83
C VAL A 128 33.87 -9.98 12.02
N THR A 129 33.52 -9.50 13.19
CA THR A 129 33.28 -10.34 14.36
C THR A 129 31.77 -10.60 14.54
N GLY A 130 31.39 -11.85 14.82
CA GLY A 130 30.03 -12.21 15.25
C GLY A 130 29.80 -11.95 16.74
N VAL A 131 28.54 -11.88 17.16
CA VAL A 131 28.18 -11.66 18.58
C VAL A 131 28.63 -12.81 19.50
N THR A 132 28.75 -14.04 18.96
CA THR A 132 28.82 -15.27 19.75
C THR A 132 30.17 -16.02 19.70
N PRO A 133 30.56 -16.74 20.77
CA PRO A 133 31.74 -17.61 20.80
C PRO A 133 31.54 -18.89 19.97
N GLN A 134 32.58 -19.69 19.76
CA GLN A 134 32.63 -20.81 18.80
C GLN A 134 31.61 -21.93 19.05
N SER A 135 31.21 -22.10 20.30
CA SER A 135 30.18 -23.07 20.73
C SER A 135 28.77 -22.79 20.19
N ILE A 136 28.51 -21.60 19.63
CA ILE A 136 27.24 -21.29 18.97
C ILE A 136 27.37 -21.52 17.46
N LYS A 137 26.49 -22.37 16.93
CA LYS A 137 26.46 -22.81 15.53
C LYS A 137 25.16 -22.42 14.84
N ILE A 138 25.19 -22.34 13.51
CA ILE A 138 24.06 -21.94 12.67
C ILE A 138 23.52 -23.14 11.90
N LEU A 139 22.20 -23.33 11.91
CA LEU A 139 21.49 -24.25 11.00
C LEU A 139 20.76 -23.43 9.92
N PRO A 140 21.23 -23.40 8.66
CA PRO A 140 20.55 -22.68 7.58
C PRO A 140 19.28 -23.38 7.14
N LEU A 141 18.18 -22.66 7.01
CA LEU A 141 16.92 -23.16 6.44
C LEU A 141 16.45 -22.19 5.35
N LYS A 142 16.63 -22.57 4.09
CA LYS A 142 16.32 -21.70 2.95
C LYS A 142 14.84 -21.77 2.61
N VAL A 143 14.17 -20.62 2.66
CA VAL A 143 12.75 -20.43 2.35
C VAL A 143 12.50 -19.27 1.39
N LEU A 144 13.54 -18.50 1.03
CA LEU A 144 13.49 -17.42 0.04
C LEU A 144 14.61 -17.58 -0.98
N ASN A 145 14.37 -17.12 -2.21
CA ASN A 145 15.39 -17.00 -3.26
C ASN A 145 15.10 -15.76 -4.13
N LYS A 146 15.97 -15.46 -5.09
CA LYS A 146 15.81 -14.29 -5.98
C LYS A 146 14.52 -14.31 -6.83
N ASN A 147 13.89 -15.48 -6.99
CA ASN A 147 12.66 -15.66 -7.75
C ASN A 147 11.39 -15.54 -6.88
N THR A 148 11.54 -15.38 -5.57
CA THR A 148 10.42 -15.21 -4.64
C THR A 148 9.96 -13.74 -4.67
N THR A 149 9.09 -13.42 -5.64
CA THR A 149 8.59 -12.04 -5.86
C THR A 149 7.22 -11.76 -5.22
N GLY A 150 6.63 -12.74 -4.53
CA GLY A 150 5.34 -12.62 -3.87
C GLY A 150 5.11 -13.70 -2.81
N PHE A 151 3.87 -13.79 -2.32
CA PHE A 151 3.50 -14.71 -1.24
C PHE A 151 3.14 -16.14 -1.70
N VAL A 152 3.24 -16.41 -3.01
CA VAL A 152 3.01 -17.74 -3.59
C VAL A 152 4.23 -18.11 -4.43
N TYR A 153 4.80 -19.28 -4.16
CA TYR A 153 5.92 -19.85 -4.90
C TYR A 153 5.52 -21.20 -5.47
N LYS A 154 5.57 -21.35 -6.81
CA LYS A 154 5.19 -22.59 -7.53
C LYS A 154 3.85 -23.18 -7.06
N GLY A 155 2.83 -22.33 -6.88
CA GLY A 155 1.49 -22.74 -6.47
C GLY A 155 1.32 -23.02 -4.96
N ARG A 156 2.37 -22.88 -4.15
CA ARG A 156 2.32 -23.01 -2.68
C ARG A 156 2.41 -21.63 -2.02
N VAL A 157 1.64 -21.40 -0.96
CA VAL A 157 1.76 -20.16 -0.17
C VAL A 157 3.06 -20.21 0.63
N ILE A 158 3.81 -19.11 0.66
CA ILE A 158 5.14 -19.03 1.28
C ILE A 158 5.12 -19.38 2.77
N THR A 159 4.03 -19.07 3.47
CA THR A 159 3.87 -19.36 4.90
C THR A 159 3.78 -20.86 5.19
N ASP A 160 3.28 -21.68 4.25
CA ASP A 160 3.29 -23.14 4.40
C ASP A 160 4.68 -23.74 4.22
N ILE A 161 5.53 -23.09 3.40
CA ILE A 161 6.95 -23.44 3.20
C ILE A 161 7.73 -23.12 4.47
N ILE A 162 7.51 -21.93 5.04
CA ILE A 162 8.12 -21.52 6.32
C ILE A 162 7.67 -22.44 7.46
N ALA A 163 6.41 -22.89 7.45
CA ALA A 163 5.91 -23.85 8.43
C ALA A 163 6.64 -25.20 8.35
N ASP A 164 7.02 -25.67 7.15
CA ASP A 164 7.84 -26.87 6.98
C ASP A 164 9.26 -26.67 7.54
N ALA A 165 9.85 -25.49 7.33
CA ALA A 165 11.15 -25.14 7.90
C ALA A 165 11.12 -25.09 9.43
N LEU A 166 10.07 -24.51 10.02
CA LEU A 166 9.87 -24.52 11.48
C LEU A 166 9.74 -25.94 12.03
N ALA A 167 8.96 -26.80 11.35
CA ALA A 167 8.82 -28.21 11.75
C ALA A 167 10.17 -28.94 11.74
N PHE A 168 10.97 -28.72 10.69
CA PHE A 168 12.33 -29.28 10.60
C PHE A 168 13.26 -28.73 11.69
N ALA A 169 13.18 -27.45 12.02
CA ALA A 169 13.95 -26.85 13.11
C ALA A 169 13.61 -27.49 14.47
N VAL A 170 12.32 -27.75 14.72
CA VAL A 170 11.85 -28.47 15.93
C VAL A 170 12.38 -29.90 15.96
N GLU A 171 12.28 -30.62 14.85
CA GLU A 171 12.80 -31.99 14.73
C GLU A 171 14.32 -32.04 14.93
N SER A 172 15.03 -31.01 14.45
CA SER A 172 16.48 -30.83 14.62
C SER A 172 16.87 -30.38 16.03
N LYS A 173 15.90 -30.15 16.93
CA LYS A 173 16.10 -29.76 18.33
C LYS A 173 16.97 -28.51 18.50
N VAL A 174 16.80 -27.52 17.64
CA VAL A 174 17.54 -26.25 17.78
C VAL A 174 17.12 -25.50 19.04
N ASP A 175 18.01 -24.68 19.59
CA ASP A 175 17.74 -23.90 20.81
C ASP A 175 17.01 -22.58 20.49
N VAL A 176 17.33 -21.98 19.35
CA VAL A 176 16.87 -20.65 18.93
C VAL A 176 16.54 -20.65 17.44
N ILE A 177 15.48 -19.95 17.05
CA ILE A 177 15.11 -19.72 15.65
C ILE A 177 15.08 -18.22 15.38
N ASN A 178 15.89 -17.78 14.43
CA ASN A 178 15.89 -16.42 13.89
C ASN A 178 15.11 -16.37 12.57
N MET A 179 14.08 -15.51 12.52
CA MET A 179 13.28 -15.21 11.34
C MET A 179 13.42 -13.74 10.99
N SER A 180 14.50 -13.38 10.28
CA SER A 180 14.74 -12.02 9.79
C SER A 180 13.88 -11.66 8.57
N LEU A 181 12.60 -12.02 8.62
CA LEU A 181 11.63 -11.91 7.53
C LEU A 181 10.24 -11.60 8.09
N GLY A 182 9.31 -11.21 7.21
CA GLY A 182 7.94 -10.96 7.62
C GLY A 182 6.94 -10.91 6.48
N TRP A 183 5.65 -11.06 6.82
CA TRP A 183 4.52 -11.07 5.89
C TRP A 183 3.25 -10.49 6.56
N PRO A 184 2.21 -10.12 5.79
CA PRO A 184 0.95 -9.64 6.36
C PRO A 184 0.08 -10.80 6.89
N LYS A 185 -0.68 -10.55 7.96
CA LYS A 185 -1.53 -11.56 8.65
C LYS A 185 -2.45 -12.35 7.71
N VAL A 186 -2.93 -11.72 6.64
CA VAL A 186 -3.82 -12.32 5.62
C VAL A 186 -3.21 -13.49 4.83
N VAL A 187 -1.91 -13.74 4.99
CA VAL A 187 -1.19 -14.88 4.38
C VAL A 187 -0.97 -16.01 5.40
N ASN A 188 -1.40 -15.84 6.66
CA ASN A 188 -1.32 -16.90 7.65
C ASN A 188 -2.23 -18.07 7.28
N THR A 189 -1.64 -19.26 7.22
CA THR A 189 -2.37 -20.53 7.20
C THR A 189 -2.48 -21.07 8.64
N PRO A 190 -3.47 -21.95 8.93
CA PRO A 190 -3.51 -22.65 10.21
C PRO A 190 -2.20 -23.44 10.50
N LYS A 191 -1.51 -23.87 9.45
CA LYS A 191 -0.25 -24.62 9.52
C LYS A 191 0.88 -23.78 10.12
N ILE A 192 1.08 -22.55 9.66
CA ILE A 192 2.17 -21.68 10.17
C ILE A 192 1.94 -21.28 11.64
N VAL A 193 0.70 -20.98 12.04
CA VAL A 193 0.36 -20.66 13.43
C VAL A 193 0.69 -21.87 14.33
N ARG A 194 0.22 -23.06 13.94
CA ARG A 194 0.50 -24.30 14.68
C ARG A 194 1.98 -24.63 14.75
N ALA A 195 2.76 -24.37 13.70
CA ALA A 195 4.21 -24.61 13.70
C ALA A 195 4.94 -23.71 14.72
N LEU A 196 4.59 -22.43 14.80
CA LEU A 196 5.13 -21.49 15.81
C LEU A 196 4.76 -21.95 17.24
N ASP A 197 3.50 -22.34 17.47
CA ASP A 197 3.06 -22.85 18.77
C ASP A 197 3.80 -24.12 19.19
N ILE A 198 4.02 -25.05 18.26
CA ILE A 198 4.77 -26.28 18.53
C ILE A 198 6.23 -25.95 18.88
N ALA A 199 6.87 -25.04 18.14
CA ALA A 199 8.24 -24.65 18.44
C ALA A 199 8.37 -23.99 19.82
N ALA A 200 7.44 -23.10 20.17
CA ALA A 200 7.37 -22.49 21.49
C ALA A 200 7.15 -23.54 22.61
N LYS A 201 6.25 -24.50 22.40
CA LYS A 201 6.00 -25.62 23.35
C LYS A 201 7.22 -26.53 23.53
N ASN A 202 8.10 -26.62 22.54
CA ASN A 202 9.37 -27.36 22.63
C ASN A 202 10.51 -26.51 23.24
N ASN A 203 10.18 -25.40 23.92
CA ASN A 203 11.14 -24.54 24.62
C ASN A 203 12.21 -23.90 23.70
N ILE A 204 11.88 -23.72 22.41
CA ILE A 204 12.71 -23.04 21.42
C ILE A 204 12.39 -21.55 21.45
N VAL A 205 13.43 -20.71 21.51
CA VAL A 205 13.24 -19.24 21.50
C VAL A 205 13.03 -18.79 20.06
N LEU A 206 11.92 -18.11 19.81
CA LEU A 206 11.56 -17.61 18.49
C LEU A 206 11.81 -16.10 18.42
N ILE A 207 12.58 -15.63 17.44
CA ILE A 207 12.88 -14.22 17.23
C ILE A 207 12.48 -13.83 15.82
N ALA A 208 11.81 -12.69 15.65
CA ALA A 208 11.51 -12.16 14.33
C ALA A 208 11.70 -10.64 14.23
N ALA A 209 11.98 -10.19 13.01
CA ALA A 209 12.08 -8.79 12.67
C ALA A 209 10.71 -8.09 12.67
N SER A 210 10.63 -6.86 13.19
CA SER A 210 9.37 -6.10 13.26
C SER A 210 8.85 -5.65 11.90
N GLY A 211 9.73 -5.48 10.92
CA GLY A 211 9.45 -4.91 9.60
C GLY A 211 10.03 -3.50 9.47
N ASN A 212 10.15 -3.02 8.23
CA ASN A 212 10.93 -1.83 7.88
C ASN A 212 10.04 -0.76 7.20
N ASN A 213 8.86 -0.52 7.77
CA ASN A 213 7.84 0.31 7.15
C ASN A 213 7.33 1.43 8.08
N ASN A 214 8.05 1.73 9.16
CA ASN A 214 7.72 2.77 10.15
C ASN A 214 6.28 2.68 10.70
N LYS A 215 5.83 1.47 11.05
CA LYS A 215 4.47 1.21 11.55
C LYS A 215 4.46 0.97 13.05
N ASP A 216 3.40 1.38 13.73
CA ASP A 216 3.08 1.00 15.11
C ASP A 216 2.54 -0.44 15.26
N VAL A 217 2.59 -1.22 14.18
CA VAL A 217 2.18 -2.63 14.11
C VAL A 217 3.26 -3.45 13.40
N PRO A 218 3.80 -4.50 14.03
CA PRO A 218 4.81 -5.34 13.42
C PRO A 218 4.21 -6.32 12.40
N THR A 219 5.06 -6.85 11.53
CA THR A 219 4.71 -7.91 10.58
C THR A 219 4.53 -9.27 11.28
N TRP A 220 3.92 -10.24 10.60
CA TRP A 220 3.97 -11.64 11.03
C TRP A 220 5.28 -12.28 10.59
N PRO A 221 5.96 -13.12 11.39
CA PRO A 221 5.50 -13.74 12.63
C PRO A 221 5.83 -12.94 13.91
N CYS A 222 6.42 -11.75 13.81
CA CYS A 222 6.77 -10.90 14.96
C CYS A 222 5.57 -10.58 15.87
N ALA A 223 4.37 -10.43 15.27
CA ALA A 223 3.10 -10.25 15.96
C ALA A 223 2.56 -11.49 16.70
N HIS A 224 3.19 -12.67 16.57
CA HIS A 224 2.77 -13.87 17.30
C HIS A 224 3.18 -13.77 18.79
N PRO A 225 2.31 -14.10 19.76
CA PRO A 225 2.62 -13.96 21.20
C PRO A 225 3.90 -14.69 21.65
N ALA A 226 4.15 -15.88 21.09
CA ALA A 226 5.32 -16.67 21.45
C ALA A 226 6.66 -16.09 20.94
N VAL A 227 6.63 -15.22 19.91
CA VAL A 227 7.83 -14.70 19.23
C VAL A 227 8.32 -13.43 19.92
N ILE A 228 9.64 -13.28 20.09
CA ILE A 228 10.29 -12.03 20.51
C ILE A 228 10.37 -11.12 19.28
N CYS A 229 9.72 -9.97 19.36
CA CYS A 229 9.58 -9.05 18.25
C CYS A 229 10.59 -7.92 18.32
N VAL A 230 11.46 -7.81 17.30
CA VAL A 230 12.67 -6.96 17.34
C VAL A 230 12.62 -5.83 16.32
N GLY A 231 12.64 -4.59 16.80
CA GLY A 231 12.82 -3.40 15.97
C GLY A 231 14.29 -3.01 15.77
N ALA A 232 14.54 -2.07 14.86
CA ALA A 232 15.87 -1.54 14.58
C ALA A 232 16.11 -0.20 15.29
N MET A 233 17.33 -0.03 15.79
CA MET A 233 17.85 1.27 16.24
C MET A 233 19.07 1.70 15.42
N ASP A 234 19.33 3.01 15.45
CA ASP A 234 20.51 3.63 14.85
C ASP A 234 21.67 3.79 15.84
N ASN A 235 22.81 4.29 15.36
CA ASN A 235 24.02 4.51 16.16
C ASN A 235 23.90 5.65 17.19
N GLN A 236 22.74 6.29 17.31
CA GLN A 236 22.42 7.26 18.35
C GLN A 236 21.52 6.65 19.45
N GLY A 237 21.09 5.40 19.29
CA GLY A 237 20.18 4.72 20.19
C GLY A 237 18.72 5.14 20.00
N LYS A 238 18.39 5.73 18.84
CA LYS A 238 17.01 6.04 18.43
C LYS A 238 16.42 4.88 17.67
N VAL A 239 15.10 4.68 17.73
CA VAL A 239 14.42 3.77 16.81
C VAL A 239 14.63 4.27 15.38
N SER A 240 15.21 3.45 14.51
CA SER A 240 15.50 3.83 13.13
C SER A 240 14.23 4.26 12.40
N GLU A 241 14.32 5.24 11.51
CA GLU A 241 13.15 5.81 10.82
C GLU A 241 12.32 4.76 10.08
N PHE A 242 12.95 3.74 9.51
CA PHE A 242 12.23 2.67 8.83
C PHE A 242 11.64 1.63 9.79
N SER A 243 12.05 1.53 11.05
CA SER A 243 11.67 0.41 11.91
C SER A 243 10.19 0.45 12.27
N ASN A 244 9.51 -0.70 12.20
CA ASN A 244 8.25 -0.85 12.91
C ASN A 244 8.48 -0.77 14.42
N HIS A 245 7.53 -0.19 15.14
CA HIS A 245 7.59 0.26 16.53
C HIS A 245 6.24 0.06 17.25
N GLY A 246 6.06 0.65 18.43
CA GLY A 246 4.86 0.56 19.27
C GLY A 246 4.91 -0.58 20.28
N GLY A 247 3.89 -0.69 21.15
CA GLY A 247 3.86 -1.69 22.24
C GLY A 247 3.72 -3.14 21.81
N LYS A 248 3.61 -3.39 20.50
CA LYS A 248 3.63 -4.72 19.88
C LYS A 248 5.05 -5.17 19.52
N VAL A 249 6.02 -4.26 19.53
CA VAL A 249 7.45 -4.56 19.38
C VAL A 249 8.07 -4.64 20.78
N ASP A 250 8.71 -5.78 21.09
CA ASP A 250 9.19 -6.03 22.46
C ASP A 250 10.41 -5.17 22.77
N LEU A 251 11.42 -5.17 21.89
CA LEU A 251 12.66 -4.41 22.07
C LEU A 251 13.30 -4.06 20.74
N VAL A 252 14.33 -3.21 20.77
CA VAL A 252 15.16 -2.90 19.61
C VAL A 252 16.60 -3.39 19.76
N ALA A 253 17.26 -3.58 18.63
CA ALA A 253 18.69 -3.84 18.54
C ALA A 253 19.28 -3.09 17.32
N PRO A 254 20.61 -3.00 17.16
CA PRO A 254 21.24 -2.29 16.05
C PRO A 254 20.73 -2.79 14.70
N GLY A 255 20.19 -1.88 13.88
CA GLY A 255 19.63 -2.26 12.58
C GLY A 255 19.93 -1.28 11.45
N GLU A 256 20.55 -0.14 11.71
CA GLU A 256 20.98 0.82 10.68
C GLU A 256 22.50 0.74 10.45
N TRP A 257 22.90 0.65 9.19
CA TRP A 257 24.28 0.56 8.75
C TRP A 257 25.06 -0.57 9.45
N ILE A 258 24.48 -1.78 9.42
CA ILE A 258 25.09 -2.96 10.05
C ILE A 258 25.99 -3.66 9.04
N VAL A 259 27.28 -3.67 9.34
CA VAL A 259 28.32 -4.35 8.55
C VAL A 259 28.35 -5.83 8.91
N SER A 260 28.21 -6.69 7.89
CA SER A 260 28.33 -8.15 8.06
C SER A 260 28.68 -8.85 6.75
N SER A 261 28.83 -10.18 6.79
CA SER A 261 29.15 -11.02 5.64
C SER A 261 28.03 -11.05 4.59
N ILE A 262 28.39 -11.20 3.33
CA ILE A 262 27.47 -11.54 2.22
C ILE A 262 28.14 -12.64 1.38
N PRO A 263 27.40 -13.38 0.55
CA PRO A 263 27.98 -14.39 -0.32
C PRO A 263 29.10 -13.81 -1.17
N ARG A 264 30.23 -14.51 -1.26
CA ARG A 264 31.41 -14.04 -2.02
C ARG A 264 31.14 -13.87 -3.51
N ALA A 265 30.10 -14.55 -4.03
CA ALA A 265 29.65 -14.43 -5.40
C ALA A 265 28.81 -13.17 -5.69
N LEU A 266 28.40 -12.43 -4.65
CA LEU A 266 27.66 -11.18 -4.82
C LEU A 266 28.60 -9.96 -4.71
N GLU A 267 28.29 -8.93 -5.48
CA GLU A 267 29.02 -7.67 -5.45
C GLU A 267 28.59 -6.82 -4.25
N SER A 268 29.56 -6.41 -3.43
CA SER A 268 29.37 -5.38 -2.40
C SER A 268 29.20 -4.02 -3.08
N ARG A 269 28.06 -3.38 -2.83
CA ARG A 269 27.65 -2.11 -3.44
C ARG A 269 28.08 -0.92 -2.62
N THR A 270 28.03 -1.04 -1.30
CA THR A 270 28.29 0.08 -0.39
C THR A 270 29.72 0.06 0.10
N LEU A 271 30.15 -1.06 0.72
CA LEU A 271 31.51 -1.15 1.27
C LEU A 271 32.57 -1.34 0.18
N ARG A 272 32.20 -1.91 -0.98
CA ARG A 272 33.14 -2.28 -2.06
C ARG A 272 34.21 -3.28 -1.60
N ILE A 273 33.86 -4.13 -0.63
CA ILE A 273 34.70 -5.20 -0.09
C ILE A 273 34.05 -6.53 -0.42
N SER A 274 34.75 -7.43 -1.11
CA SER A 274 34.22 -8.74 -1.48
C SER A 274 33.82 -9.54 -0.23
N GLY A 275 32.61 -10.10 -0.23
CA GLY A 275 32.09 -10.89 0.89
C GLY A 275 31.53 -10.08 2.06
N TYR A 276 31.52 -8.73 2.01
CA TYR A 276 31.04 -7.91 3.13
C TYR A 276 30.19 -6.72 2.66
N GLU A 277 29.15 -6.38 3.42
CA GLU A 277 28.25 -5.27 3.09
C GLU A 277 27.61 -4.62 4.32
N ALA A 278 27.28 -3.33 4.20
CA ALA A 278 26.45 -2.61 5.16
C ALA A 278 24.97 -2.67 4.74
N LYS A 279 24.08 -3.13 5.63
CA LYS A 279 22.64 -3.21 5.39
C LYS A 279 21.82 -2.52 6.49
N ASN A 280 20.59 -2.16 6.14
CA ASN A 280 19.61 -1.54 7.03
C ASN A 280 18.39 -2.45 7.17
N GLY A 281 17.91 -2.67 8.39
CA GLY A 281 16.66 -3.38 8.65
C GLY A 281 16.52 -3.90 10.08
N SER A 282 15.28 -4.06 10.54
CA SER A 282 14.93 -4.91 11.67
C SER A 282 15.38 -6.36 11.46
N SER A 283 15.56 -6.78 10.20
CA SER A 283 16.23 -8.03 9.81
C SER A 283 17.68 -8.13 10.31
N GLN A 284 18.41 -7.01 10.38
CA GLN A 284 19.76 -6.93 10.96
C GLN A 284 19.71 -6.80 12.48
N ALA A 285 18.63 -6.28 13.05
CA ALA A 285 18.43 -6.17 14.50
C ALA A 285 18.12 -7.53 15.15
N ALA A 286 17.21 -8.32 14.55
CA ALA A 286 16.81 -9.64 15.03
C ALA A 286 17.97 -10.60 15.39
N PRO A 287 19.03 -10.76 14.57
CA PRO A 287 20.14 -11.67 14.88
C PRO A 287 20.93 -11.30 16.14
N PHE A 288 21.00 -10.03 16.55
CA PHE A 288 21.61 -9.65 17.82
C PHE A 288 20.85 -10.23 19.02
N VAL A 289 19.51 -10.27 18.93
CA VAL A 289 18.65 -10.83 19.97
C VAL A 289 18.68 -12.36 19.94
N ALA A 290 18.73 -12.96 18.75
CA ALA A 290 18.93 -14.40 18.61
C ALA A 290 20.26 -14.85 19.23
N ALA A 291 21.34 -14.08 19.01
CA ALA A 291 22.62 -14.30 19.65
C ALA A 291 22.56 -14.17 21.19
N ALA A 292 21.88 -13.15 21.70
CA ALA A 292 21.68 -12.98 23.15
C ALA A 292 20.92 -14.16 23.79
N ALA A 293 19.86 -14.65 23.13
CA ALA A 293 19.12 -15.83 23.56
C ALA A 293 19.99 -17.10 23.55
N ALA A 294 20.82 -17.27 22.52
CA ALA A 294 21.76 -18.39 22.41
C ALA A 294 22.83 -18.34 23.53
N LEU A 295 23.34 -17.16 23.87
CA LEU A 295 24.27 -16.97 24.99
C LEU A 295 23.64 -17.34 26.35
N LEU A 296 22.37 -17.00 26.56
CA LEU A 296 21.64 -17.41 27.77
C LEU A 296 21.44 -18.94 27.83
N LYS A 297 21.15 -19.59 26.69
CA LYS A 297 21.10 -21.07 26.58
C LYS A 297 22.46 -21.72 26.80
N LEU A 298 23.55 -21.07 26.42
CA LEU A 298 24.91 -21.55 26.69
C LEU A 298 25.23 -21.45 28.20
N GLN A 299 24.90 -20.31 28.81
CA GLN A 299 25.08 -20.07 30.25
C GLN A 299 24.25 -21.05 31.10
N ASN A 300 22.99 -21.30 30.75
CA ASN A 300 22.11 -22.26 31.43
C ASN A 300 21.31 -23.09 30.40
N PRO A 301 21.67 -24.36 30.14
CA PRO A 301 20.99 -25.20 29.15
C PRO A 301 19.50 -25.46 29.45
N ASN A 302 19.12 -25.47 30.73
CA ASN A 302 17.76 -25.77 31.17
C ASN A 302 16.88 -24.53 31.27
N ILE A 303 17.40 -23.34 30.94
CA ILE A 303 16.61 -22.11 30.99
C ILE A 303 15.43 -22.23 30.01
N SER A 304 14.25 -21.86 30.50
CA SER A 304 13.06 -21.83 29.65
C SER A 304 13.06 -20.61 28.74
N ALA A 305 12.35 -20.68 27.61
CA ALA A 305 12.15 -19.55 26.71
C ALA A 305 11.48 -18.37 27.42
N ALA A 306 10.58 -18.64 28.39
CA ALA A 306 9.96 -17.62 29.23
C ALA A 306 10.96 -16.90 30.13
N GLN A 307 11.89 -17.64 30.77
CA GLN A 307 12.98 -17.05 31.56
C GLN A 307 13.96 -16.25 30.70
N ILE A 308 14.26 -16.73 29.48
CA ILE A 308 15.08 -15.97 28.51
C ILE A 308 14.42 -14.64 28.18
N LYS A 309 13.12 -14.65 27.81
CA LYS A 309 12.36 -13.42 27.57
C LYS A 309 12.43 -12.48 28.77
N ALA A 310 12.18 -13.00 29.98
CA ALA A 310 12.20 -12.19 31.21
C ALA A 310 13.55 -11.49 31.41
N LYS A 311 14.66 -12.22 31.25
CA LYS A 311 16.01 -11.66 31.38
C LYS A 311 16.30 -10.60 30.32
N LEU A 312 15.99 -10.88 29.05
CA LEU A 312 16.20 -9.94 27.95
C LEU A 312 15.38 -8.65 28.12
N TYR A 313 14.12 -8.77 28.54
CA TYR A 313 13.20 -7.64 28.71
C TYR A 313 13.56 -6.79 29.93
N ALA A 314 13.89 -7.43 31.06
CA ALA A 314 14.26 -6.73 32.28
C ALA A 314 15.62 -6.03 32.20
N SER A 315 16.53 -6.52 31.37
CA SER A 315 17.83 -5.88 31.13
C SER A 315 17.81 -4.85 30.00
N ALA A 316 16.70 -4.69 29.28
CA ALA A 316 16.61 -3.75 28.18
C ALA A 316 16.84 -2.31 28.69
N ARG A 317 17.67 -1.56 27.97
CA ARG A 317 18.03 -0.19 28.33
C ARG A 317 16.99 0.79 27.79
N PRO A 318 16.65 1.85 28.53
CA PRO A 318 15.81 2.91 27.99
C PRO A 318 16.40 3.50 26.70
N MET A 319 15.52 3.88 25.76
CA MET A 319 15.93 4.57 24.53
C MET A 319 16.51 5.95 24.88
N THR A 320 17.56 6.38 24.16
CA THR A 320 18.26 7.66 24.39
C THR A 320 17.39 8.88 24.06
N GLN A 321 16.51 8.76 23.04
CA GLN A 321 15.48 9.74 22.70
C GLN A 321 14.21 9.03 22.20
N ILE A 322 13.05 9.47 22.66
CA ILE A 322 11.73 9.04 22.15
C ILE A 322 11.20 10.18 21.28
N GLU A 323 11.56 10.19 20.01
CA GLU A 323 10.98 11.11 19.01
C GLU A 323 9.71 10.48 18.38
N ASP A 324 8.70 11.30 18.09
CA ASP A 324 7.53 10.97 17.25
C ASP A 324 6.73 9.70 17.62
N ASN A 325 6.38 9.46 18.89
CA ASN A 325 5.58 8.27 19.27
C ASN A 325 6.20 6.91 18.86
N ARG A 326 7.48 6.85 18.48
CA ARG A 326 8.21 5.63 18.07
C ARG A 326 8.82 4.93 19.29
N PHE A 327 7.98 4.60 20.26
CA PHE A 327 8.41 3.83 21.44
C PHE A 327 8.43 2.31 21.14
N VAL A 328 9.12 1.55 21.97
CA VAL A 328 9.02 0.07 22.03
C VAL A 328 8.76 -0.35 23.47
N ARG A 329 8.34 -1.59 23.68
CA ARG A 329 7.82 -2.05 24.98
C ARG A 329 8.85 -2.05 26.11
N PHE A 330 10.05 -2.59 25.88
CA PHE A 330 11.07 -2.76 26.92
C PHE A 330 12.33 -1.91 26.72
N GLY A 331 12.66 -1.52 25.49
CA GLY A 331 13.82 -0.66 25.18
C GLY A 331 14.84 -1.33 24.26
N ALA A 332 16.11 -0.97 24.40
CA ALA A 332 17.22 -1.49 23.60
C ALA A 332 17.90 -2.70 24.27
N LEU A 333 18.31 -3.69 23.48
CA LEU A 333 19.03 -4.88 23.95
C LEU A 333 20.29 -4.52 24.77
N SER A 334 20.51 -5.22 25.89
CA SER A 334 21.80 -5.29 26.58
C SER A 334 22.14 -6.76 26.85
N ILE A 335 23.20 -7.25 26.20
CA ILE A 335 23.65 -8.64 26.34
C ILE A 335 24.30 -8.85 27.71
N LYS A 336 25.21 -7.96 28.10
CA LYS A 336 25.85 -8.03 29.42
C LYS A 336 24.83 -7.92 30.56
N GLY A 337 23.85 -7.02 30.44
CA GLY A 337 22.74 -6.91 31.38
C GLY A 337 21.96 -8.22 31.49
N ALA A 338 21.56 -8.82 30.35
CA ALA A 338 20.80 -10.06 30.34
C ALA A 338 21.56 -11.24 30.99
N LEU A 339 22.86 -11.37 30.72
CA LEU A 339 23.71 -12.41 31.29
C LEU A 339 23.94 -12.25 32.82
N ALA A 340 23.83 -11.02 33.32
CA ALA A 340 23.98 -10.71 34.75
C ALA A 340 22.66 -10.83 35.53
N GLN A 341 21.51 -10.92 34.87
CA GLN A 341 20.22 -11.05 35.55
C GLN A 341 20.10 -12.41 36.26
N ASN A 342 19.62 -12.37 37.51
CA ASN A 342 19.15 -13.55 38.22
C ASN A 342 17.78 -13.99 37.68
N ASP A 343 17.22 -15.07 38.24
CA ASP A 343 15.84 -15.44 37.94
C ASP A 343 14.91 -14.30 38.35
N ILE A 344 14.19 -13.76 37.38
CA ILE A 344 13.31 -12.60 37.55
C ILE A 344 11.89 -12.97 37.10
N SER A 345 10.93 -12.43 37.84
CA SER A 345 9.52 -12.52 37.48
C SER A 345 9.00 -11.16 37.03
N MET A 346 8.25 -11.15 35.93
CA MET A 346 7.63 -9.96 35.41
C MET A 346 6.30 -10.30 34.75
N ALA A 347 5.34 -9.38 34.84
CA ALA A 347 4.09 -9.45 34.10
C ALA A 347 4.08 -8.39 33.02
N SER A 348 3.26 -8.60 31.99
CA SER A 348 3.01 -7.58 30.97
C SER A 348 1.73 -7.90 30.20
N VAL A 349 0.96 -6.88 29.83
CA VAL A 349 -0.27 -7.06 29.03
C VAL A 349 0.10 -7.30 27.57
N LEU A 350 -0.31 -8.43 27.00
CA LEU A 350 -0.03 -8.78 25.61
C LEU A 350 -0.99 -8.08 24.66
N VAL A 351 -0.46 -7.15 23.87
CA VAL A 351 -1.22 -6.35 22.92
C VAL A 351 -0.98 -6.74 21.46
N LYS A 352 -0.13 -7.74 21.21
CA LYS A 352 0.31 -8.12 19.86
C LYS A 352 -0.83 -8.56 18.94
N GLU A 353 -1.85 -9.21 19.51
CA GLU A 353 -3.00 -9.70 18.75
C GLU A 353 -4.15 -8.69 18.63
N LEU A 354 -4.13 -7.61 19.44
CA LEU A 354 -5.17 -6.59 19.41
C LEU A 354 -5.00 -5.69 18.19
N VAL A 355 -5.78 -5.94 17.14
CA VAL A 355 -5.78 -5.11 15.93
C VAL A 355 -6.77 -3.96 16.04
N SER A 356 -8.01 -4.25 16.47
CA SER A 356 -9.07 -3.28 16.67
C SER A 356 -10.06 -3.75 17.74
N VAL A 357 -10.90 -2.83 18.18
CA VAL A 357 -11.97 -3.06 19.14
C VAL A 357 -13.30 -2.68 18.50
N ASP A 358 -14.27 -3.58 18.61
CA ASP A 358 -15.64 -3.32 18.17
C ASP A 358 -16.31 -2.34 19.14
N VAL A 359 -17.03 -1.37 18.56
CA VAL A 359 -17.85 -0.40 19.29
C VAL A 359 -19.29 -0.52 18.82
N ASP A 360 -20.21 -0.35 19.74
CA ASP A 360 -21.64 -0.26 19.42
C ASP A 360 -22.05 1.15 18.93
N SER A 361 -23.34 1.34 18.66
CA SER A 361 -23.88 2.63 18.24
C SER A 361 -23.85 3.72 19.32
N ALA A 362 -23.72 3.34 20.59
CA ALA A 362 -23.67 4.26 21.72
C ALA A 362 -22.23 4.67 22.08
N GLY A 363 -21.22 4.08 21.45
CA GLY A 363 -19.80 4.31 21.76
C GLY A 363 -19.23 3.38 22.82
N GLU A 364 -19.97 2.36 23.25
CA GLU A 364 -19.53 1.42 24.29
C GLU A 364 -18.72 0.27 23.69
N PHE A 365 -17.69 -0.17 24.42
CA PHE A 365 -16.81 -1.24 24.00
C PHE A 365 -16.36 -2.11 25.18
N SER A 366 -16.04 -3.37 24.89
CA SER A 366 -15.47 -4.32 25.84
C SER A 366 -14.62 -5.36 25.12
N PHE A 367 -13.41 -5.64 25.63
CA PHE A 367 -12.51 -6.63 25.08
C PHE A 367 -11.58 -7.23 26.14
N GLU A 368 -11.07 -8.43 25.87
CA GLU A 368 -10.14 -9.14 26.75
C GLU A 368 -8.70 -9.06 26.21
N LEU A 369 -7.74 -8.86 27.11
CA LEU A 369 -6.31 -8.96 26.81
C LEU A 369 -5.64 -10.03 27.67
N PRO A 370 -4.80 -10.90 27.08
CA PRO A 370 -4.02 -11.84 27.86
C PRO A 370 -2.91 -11.13 28.63
N ILE A 371 -2.62 -11.64 29.82
CA ILE A 371 -1.50 -11.22 30.65
C ILE A 371 -0.39 -12.25 30.51
N GLU A 372 0.79 -11.84 30.02
CA GLU A 372 1.98 -12.69 30.02
C GLU A 372 2.71 -12.51 31.34
N ILE A 373 2.66 -13.54 32.18
CA ILE A 373 3.49 -13.66 33.38
C ILE A 373 4.70 -14.53 33.02
N LEU A 374 5.88 -13.94 33.05
CA LEU A 374 7.17 -14.61 32.86
C LEU A 374 7.81 -14.80 34.24
N GLY A 375 8.07 -16.05 34.65
CA GLY A 375 8.64 -16.37 35.97
C GLY A 375 7.60 -16.93 36.94
N ASP A 376 7.69 -16.53 38.21
CA ASP A 376 6.86 -17.02 39.31
C ASP A 376 5.46 -16.40 39.30
N LYS A 377 4.45 -17.23 39.02
CA LYS A 377 3.04 -16.85 38.98
C LYS A 377 2.41 -16.64 40.36
N SER A 378 3.08 -17.00 41.45
CA SER A 378 2.52 -16.86 42.80
C SER A 378 2.59 -15.43 43.35
N GLN A 379 3.34 -14.54 42.68
CA GLN A 379 3.48 -13.14 43.10
C GLN A 379 2.21 -12.32 42.81
N GLU A 380 1.93 -11.35 43.68
CA GLU A 380 0.80 -10.44 43.53
C GLU A 380 0.97 -9.52 42.31
N LEU A 381 -0.05 -9.48 41.46
CA LEU A 381 -0.10 -8.71 40.23
C LEU A 381 -1.04 -7.50 40.39
N ASP A 382 -0.50 -6.31 40.15
CA ASP A 382 -1.25 -5.06 40.04
C ASP A 382 -1.18 -4.52 38.61
N ILE A 383 -2.31 -4.05 38.07
CA ILE A 383 -2.41 -3.48 36.72
C ILE A 383 -3.16 -2.16 36.77
N GLN A 384 -2.53 -1.12 36.24
CA GLN A 384 -3.11 0.20 36.04
C GLN A 384 -3.24 0.48 34.55
N VAL A 385 -4.34 1.10 34.15
CA VAL A 385 -4.60 1.51 32.76
C VAL A 385 -4.77 3.02 32.71
N GLU A 386 -3.99 3.67 31.85
CA GLU A 386 -4.03 5.10 31.59
C GLU A 386 -4.54 5.36 30.17
N GLY A 387 -5.25 6.48 29.95
CA GLY A 387 -5.65 6.98 28.63
C GLY A 387 -7.17 7.04 28.39
N LEU A 388 -7.96 6.21 29.08
CA LEU A 388 -9.43 6.23 29.04
C LEU A 388 -10.01 5.97 30.43
N ASN A 389 -11.23 6.44 30.67
CA ASN A 389 -12.02 6.02 31.84
C ASN A 389 -12.51 4.59 31.60
N VAL A 390 -11.68 3.60 31.95
CA VAL A 390 -11.98 2.18 31.76
C VAL A 390 -12.24 1.47 33.09
N ALA A 391 -13.25 0.62 33.11
CA ALA A 391 -13.37 -0.39 34.14
C ALA A 391 -12.47 -1.59 33.78
N THR A 392 -11.74 -2.10 34.78
CA THR A 392 -10.84 -3.25 34.61
C THR A 392 -11.22 -4.36 35.57
N ILE A 393 -11.31 -5.59 35.05
CA ILE A 393 -11.51 -6.79 35.85
C ILE A 393 -10.38 -7.76 35.50
N ILE A 394 -9.68 -8.24 36.52
CA ILE A 394 -8.60 -9.22 36.39
C ILE A 394 -9.17 -10.61 36.71
N ASP A 395 -9.01 -11.55 35.80
CA ASP A 395 -9.40 -12.96 35.98
C ASP A 395 -8.30 -13.88 35.45
N ASN A 396 -7.65 -14.66 36.33
CA ASN A 396 -6.84 -15.85 36.01
C ASN A 396 -6.05 -15.79 34.67
N ASP A 397 -5.14 -14.81 34.53
CA ASP A 397 -4.29 -14.51 33.35
C ASP A 397 -4.92 -13.62 32.25
N LYS A 398 -6.07 -12.98 32.49
CA LYS A 398 -6.72 -12.04 31.57
C LYS A 398 -7.10 -10.71 32.21
N LEU A 399 -7.10 -9.67 31.39
CA LEU A 399 -7.57 -8.33 31.69
C LEU A 399 -8.78 -8.01 30.82
N LEU A 400 -9.97 -7.85 31.43
CA LEU A 400 -11.13 -7.29 30.76
C LEU A 400 -11.02 -5.76 30.78
N VAL A 401 -11.10 -5.13 29.62
CA VAL A 401 -11.10 -3.68 29.45
C VAL A 401 -12.42 -3.26 28.84
N SER A 402 -13.18 -2.43 29.56
CA SER A 402 -14.45 -1.86 29.08
C SER A 402 -14.51 -0.36 29.29
N GLY A 403 -15.17 0.36 28.38
CA GLY A 403 -15.29 1.81 28.45
C GLY A 403 -16.26 2.37 27.41
N LYS A 404 -16.24 3.69 27.26
CA LYS A 404 -17.07 4.44 26.32
C LYS A 404 -16.25 5.52 25.63
N LEU A 405 -16.44 5.70 24.32
CA LEU A 405 -15.85 6.80 23.55
C LEU A 405 -16.62 8.09 23.75
N ASP A 406 -15.91 9.22 23.79
CA ASP A 406 -16.52 10.54 23.96
C ASP A 406 -17.15 11.04 22.65
N SER A 407 -16.55 10.70 21.51
CA SER A 407 -16.99 11.09 20.17
C SER A 407 -16.63 10.07 19.08
N LEU A 408 -17.65 9.43 18.50
CA LEU A 408 -17.52 8.51 17.36
C LEU A 408 -16.97 9.16 16.08
N ARG A 409 -16.89 10.50 16.02
CA ARG A 409 -16.36 11.23 14.86
C ARG A 409 -14.83 11.33 14.87
N ILE A 410 -14.22 11.47 16.05
CA ILE A 410 -12.79 11.75 16.18
C ILE A 410 -12.01 10.67 16.97
N ASP A 411 -12.66 9.89 17.84
CA ASP A 411 -11.99 8.91 18.72
C ASP A 411 -11.71 7.57 18.03
N SER A 412 -11.31 7.61 16.76
CA SER A 412 -10.99 6.42 15.97
C SER A 412 -9.75 5.67 16.43
N GLU A 413 -8.89 6.40 17.13
CA GLU A 413 -7.61 5.98 17.65
C GLU A 413 -7.46 6.55 19.06
N VAL A 414 -7.27 5.68 20.05
CA VAL A 414 -7.06 6.12 21.42
C VAL A 414 -5.77 5.49 21.97
N PRO A 415 -4.82 6.31 22.46
CA PRO A 415 -3.64 5.80 23.13
C PRO A 415 -4.03 5.22 24.50
N LEU A 416 -3.62 3.99 24.77
CA LEU A 416 -3.70 3.35 26.07
C LEU A 416 -2.32 2.98 26.58
N THR A 417 -2.12 3.09 27.88
CA THR A 417 -0.92 2.59 28.57
C THR A 417 -1.31 1.64 29.67
N PHE A 418 -0.76 0.43 29.62
CA PHE A 418 -0.86 -0.58 30.66
C PHE A 418 0.41 -0.55 31.49
N ILE A 419 0.28 -0.30 32.78
CA ILE A 419 1.36 -0.40 33.75
C ILE A 419 1.09 -1.65 34.57
N THR A 420 2.00 -2.62 34.55
CA THR A 420 1.88 -3.81 35.39
C THR A 420 3.00 -3.86 36.40
N LYS A 421 2.68 -4.34 37.60
CA LYS A 421 3.62 -4.54 38.70
C LYS A 421 3.47 -5.97 39.21
N LEU A 422 4.57 -6.72 39.19
CA LEU A 422 4.66 -8.06 39.74
C LEU A 422 5.87 -8.11 40.68
N GLY A 423 5.60 -8.19 41.99
CA GLY A 423 6.63 -8.04 43.00
C GLY A 423 7.36 -6.69 42.88
N ALA A 424 8.67 -6.72 42.64
CA ALA A 424 9.52 -5.53 42.46
C ALA A 424 9.59 -5.03 41.01
N THR A 425 9.15 -5.85 40.04
CA THR A 425 9.28 -5.52 38.62
C THR A 425 8.09 -4.70 38.14
N LYS A 426 8.37 -3.59 37.45
CA LYS A 426 7.37 -2.73 36.81
C LYS A 426 7.56 -2.76 35.30
N THR A 427 6.50 -3.01 34.55
CA THR A 427 6.52 -2.95 33.08
C THR A 427 5.49 -1.94 32.58
N ARG A 428 5.77 -1.36 31.41
CA ARG A 428 4.90 -0.39 30.75
C ARG A 428 4.67 -0.84 29.31
N THR A 429 3.42 -0.98 28.90
CA THR A 429 3.04 -1.29 27.52
C THR A 429 2.07 -0.21 27.03
N SER A 430 2.53 0.65 26.12
CA SER A 430 1.67 1.65 25.49
C SER A 430 1.22 1.16 24.11
N MET A 431 0.04 1.55 23.63
CA MET A 431 -0.41 1.26 22.28
C MET A 431 -1.49 2.25 21.84
N THR A 432 -1.75 2.32 20.53
CA THR A 432 -2.94 2.96 19.99
C THR A 432 -3.99 1.87 19.71
N ILE A 433 -5.17 1.99 20.29
CA ILE A 433 -6.32 1.14 19.99
C ILE A 433 -7.12 1.76 18.86
N TRP A 434 -7.48 0.91 17.90
CA TRP A 434 -8.29 1.27 16.76
C TRP A 434 -9.72 0.81 16.97
N PHE A 435 -10.69 1.68 16.72
CA PHE A 435 -12.11 1.35 16.91
C PHE A 435 -12.84 1.18 15.58
N ALA A 436 -13.75 0.22 15.51
CA ALA A 436 -14.62 -0.02 14.36
C ALA A 436 -16.03 -0.38 14.82
N ARG A 437 -17.05 -0.02 14.03
CA ARG A 437 -18.44 -0.37 14.27
C ARG A 437 -18.77 -1.73 13.66
N LYS A 438 -19.46 -2.57 14.42
CA LYS A 438 -20.01 -3.84 13.92
C LYS A 438 -21.37 -3.59 13.26
N LEU A 439 -21.52 -3.99 12.00
CA LEU A 439 -22.79 -3.86 11.28
C LEU A 439 -23.72 -5.05 11.54
N SER A 440 -25.00 -4.76 11.77
CA SER A 440 -26.07 -5.75 11.73
C SER A 440 -26.78 -5.75 10.37
N GLN A 441 -27.54 -6.80 10.05
CA GLN A 441 -28.33 -6.83 8.81
C GLN A 441 -29.39 -5.72 8.74
N ASN A 442 -29.89 -5.26 9.90
CA ASN A 442 -30.89 -4.20 9.95
C ASN A 442 -30.31 -2.82 9.63
N ASP A 443 -28.99 -2.65 9.72
CA ASP A 443 -28.30 -1.42 9.31
C ASP A 443 -28.13 -1.33 7.78
N LEU A 444 -28.46 -2.41 7.04
CA LEU A 444 -28.24 -2.53 5.61
C LEU A 444 -29.55 -2.39 4.83
N VAL A 445 -29.52 -1.58 3.78
CA VAL A 445 -30.57 -1.59 2.75
C VAL A 445 -30.26 -2.70 1.75
N SER A 446 -31.21 -3.55 1.38
CA SER A 446 -30.93 -4.73 0.52
C SER A 446 -31.83 -4.82 -0.72
N CYS A 447 -31.29 -5.28 -1.84
CA CYS A 447 -31.98 -5.51 -3.12
C CYS A 447 -31.67 -6.92 -3.66
N MET A 448 -32.70 -7.71 -3.98
CA MET A 448 -32.52 -9.09 -4.47
C MET A 448 -31.96 -9.15 -5.90
N ILE A 449 -30.95 -9.99 -6.14
CA ILE A 449 -30.44 -10.30 -7.49
C ILE A 449 -30.94 -11.68 -7.93
N ALA A 450 -31.95 -11.73 -8.81
CA ALA A 450 -32.55 -12.98 -9.27
C ALA A 450 -31.74 -13.68 -10.39
N GLY A 451 -31.64 -15.01 -10.31
CA GLY A 451 -31.22 -15.87 -11.45
C GLY A 451 -29.71 -16.14 -11.58
N ILE A 452 -28.90 -15.87 -10.55
CA ILE A 452 -27.47 -16.23 -10.56
C ILE A 452 -27.10 -16.89 -9.22
N PRO A 453 -26.44 -18.07 -9.22
CA PRO A 453 -26.02 -18.73 -7.99
C PRO A 453 -24.90 -17.94 -7.29
N ALA A 454 -24.90 -17.95 -5.94
CA ALA A 454 -23.93 -17.24 -5.11
C ALA A 454 -22.47 -17.57 -5.47
N SER A 455 -22.19 -18.83 -5.80
CA SER A 455 -20.88 -19.34 -6.20
C SER A 455 -20.34 -18.72 -7.50
N ALA A 456 -21.19 -18.13 -8.33
CA ALA A 456 -20.80 -17.43 -9.55
C ALA A 456 -20.47 -15.95 -9.31
N LEU A 457 -21.02 -15.33 -8.25
CA LEU A 457 -20.93 -13.89 -8.00
C LEU A 457 -19.91 -13.51 -6.91
N ALA A 458 -19.62 -14.42 -5.99
CA ALA A 458 -18.66 -14.21 -4.92
C ALA A 458 -17.83 -15.47 -4.67
N VAL A 459 -16.56 -15.26 -4.30
CA VAL A 459 -15.72 -16.32 -3.76
C VAL A 459 -15.49 -16.03 -2.28
N ILE A 460 -15.97 -16.95 -1.45
CA ILE A 460 -15.54 -17.07 -0.06
C ILE A 460 -14.56 -18.24 -0.05
N ASN A 461 -13.25 -17.95 0.01
CA ASN A 461 -12.22 -18.98 0.11
C ASN A 461 -11.39 -18.73 1.37
N GLY A 462 -11.60 -19.56 2.40
CA GLY A 462 -11.03 -19.34 3.73
C GLY A 462 -11.51 -18.01 4.32
N SER A 463 -10.57 -17.18 4.79
CA SER A 463 -10.84 -15.82 5.30
C SER A 463 -10.94 -14.75 4.19
N ARG A 464 -10.68 -15.10 2.93
CA ARG A 464 -10.70 -14.13 1.82
C ARG A 464 -12.08 -14.10 1.18
N LYS A 465 -12.69 -12.92 1.25
CA LYS A 465 -14.00 -12.60 0.74
C LYS A 465 -13.83 -11.67 -0.46
N MET A 466 -14.08 -12.18 -1.66
CA MET A 466 -13.96 -11.36 -2.87
C MET A 466 -15.20 -11.49 -3.73
N SER A 467 -15.78 -10.36 -4.09
CA SER A 467 -16.75 -10.29 -5.16
C SER A 467 -16.09 -10.62 -6.51
N ARG A 468 -16.78 -11.39 -7.35
CA ARG A 468 -16.49 -11.55 -8.79
C ARG A 468 -17.19 -10.50 -9.65
N MET A 469 -18.09 -9.73 -9.04
CA MET A 469 -18.80 -8.62 -9.65
C MET A 469 -17.99 -7.33 -9.53
N GLU A 470 -17.93 -6.59 -10.65
CA GLU A 470 -17.28 -5.29 -10.80
C GLU A 470 -18.32 -4.25 -11.21
N VAL A 471 -18.23 -3.04 -10.65
CA VAL A 471 -18.96 -1.87 -11.19
C VAL A 471 -18.22 -1.43 -12.43
N VAL A 472 -18.99 -1.25 -13.50
CA VAL A 472 -18.48 -0.72 -14.76
C VAL A 472 -18.87 0.75 -14.82
N SER A 473 -17.88 1.61 -15.10
CA SER A 473 -18.02 3.08 -15.03
C SER A 473 -19.21 3.57 -15.85
N ILE A 474 -19.98 4.47 -15.24
CA ILE A 474 -20.89 5.41 -15.91
C ILE A 474 -20.31 6.80 -15.60
N ASP A 475 -20.41 7.71 -16.58
CA ASP A 475 -19.90 9.09 -16.58
C ASP A 475 -19.57 9.73 -15.23
N SER A 476 -18.54 10.57 -15.21
CA SER A 476 -18.09 11.39 -14.07
C SER A 476 -19.16 12.24 -13.36
N THR A 477 -20.35 12.40 -13.95
CA THR A 477 -21.49 13.10 -13.35
C THR A 477 -22.57 12.13 -12.84
N PRO A 478 -22.78 12.02 -11.51
CA PRO A 478 -23.86 11.21 -10.94
C PRO A 478 -25.23 11.73 -11.39
N SER A 479 -26.06 10.85 -11.96
CA SER A 479 -27.49 11.10 -12.18
C SER A 479 -28.23 11.33 -10.84
N SER A 480 -29.38 12.02 -10.89
CA SER A 480 -30.29 12.16 -9.74
C SER A 480 -30.91 10.84 -9.28
N ASP A 481 -30.87 9.82 -10.14
CA ASP A 481 -31.21 8.44 -9.83
C ASP A 481 -29.90 7.64 -9.78
N PHE A 482 -29.74 6.74 -8.81
CA PHE A 482 -28.55 5.90 -8.75
C PHE A 482 -28.56 4.96 -9.96
N HIS A 483 -27.63 5.10 -10.92
CA HIS A 483 -27.44 4.16 -12.03
C HIS A 483 -26.08 3.49 -11.82
N GLY A 484 -26.03 2.17 -11.70
CA GLY A 484 -24.78 1.42 -11.63
C GLY A 484 -24.90 0.14 -12.44
N TYR A 485 -23.91 -0.16 -13.28
CA TYR A 485 -23.83 -1.45 -13.97
C TYR A 485 -22.90 -2.39 -13.24
N ILE A 486 -23.41 -3.57 -12.91
CA ILE A 486 -22.57 -4.63 -12.37
C ILE A 486 -22.44 -5.74 -13.41
N GLN A 487 -21.19 -6.10 -13.72
CA GLN A 487 -20.92 -7.23 -14.63
C GLN A 487 -20.79 -8.55 -13.87
N GLY A 488 -21.54 -9.56 -14.29
CA GLY A 488 -21.36 -10.96 -13.95
C GLY A 488 -20.91 -11.76 -15.18
N LYS A 489 -19.93 -12.66 -15.02
CA LYS A 489 -19.36 -13.43 -16.14
C LYS A 489 -19.72 -14.91 -16.03
N SER A 490 -20.14 -15.51 -17.14
CA SER A 490 -20.33 -16.96 -17.29
C SER A 490 -19.89 -17.40 -18.68
N GLY A 491 -18.74 -18.08 -18.78
CA GLY A 491 -18.15 -18.45 -20.07
C GLY A 491 -17.68 -17.23 -20.88
N ASP A 492 -18.15 -17.15 -22.12
CA ASP A 492 -17.92 -16.06 -23.10
C ASP A 492 -19.03 -14.99 -23.09
N LYS A 493 -19.99 -15.09 -22.16
CA LYS A 493 -21.08 -14.12 -22.00
C LYS A 493 -20.85 -13.25 -20.78
N ILE A 494 -21.10 -11.95 -20.94
CA ILE A 494 -21.17 -10.99 -19.84
C ILE A 494 -22.62 -10.58 -19.65
N ARG A 495 -23.10 -10.64 -18.41
CA ARG A 495 -24.39 -10.07 -18.03
C ARG A 495 -24.13 -8.77 -17.28
N ALA A 496 -24.51 -7.66 -17.89
CA ALA A 496 -24.50 -6.34 -17.24
C ALA A 496 -25.87 -6.10 -16.61
N ILE A 497 -25.90 -5.77 -15.32
CA ILE A 497 -27.13 -5.48 -14.56
C ILE A 497 -27.11 -4.01 -14.18
N SER A 498 -28.04 -3.23 -14.73
CA SER A 498 -28.33 -1.88 -14.26
C SER A 498 -29.14 -1.96 -12.97
N ILE A 499 -28.71 -1.23 -11.95
CA ILE A 499 -29.51 -0.96 -10.76
C ILE A 499 -29.89 0.51 -10.81
N ARG A 500 -31.19 0.79 -10.98
CA ARG A 500 -31.75 2.14 -10.84
C ARG A 500 -32.46 2.29 -9.50
N ALA A 501 -31.98 3.17 -8.63
CA ALA A 501 -32.65 3.48 -7.36
C ALA A 501 -32.94 4.99 -7.23
N ASN A 502 -34.23 5.33 -7.11
CA ASN A 502 -34.71 6.70 -6.99
C ASN A 502 -34.83 7.13 -5.52
N ALA A 503 -34.80 8.44 -5.25
CA ALA A 503 -35.09 8.99 -3.93
C ALA A 503 -36.59 8.82 -3.58
N GLY A 504 -36.98 7.64 -3.07
CA GLY A 504 -38.34 7.35 -2.64
C GLY A 504 -38.83 5.92 -2.89
N ASP A 505 -38.06 5.09 -3.60
CA ASP A 505 -38.47 3.72 -3.93
C ASP A 505 -37.91 2.70 -2.94
N GLU A 506 -38.78 1.81 -2.44
CA GLU A 506 -38.38 0.62 -1.66
C GLU A 506 -37.75 -0.47 -2.54
N LYS A 507 -37.80 -0.34 -3.88
CA LYS A 507 -37.34 -1.34 -4.86
C LYS A 507 -36.63 -0.70 -6.04
N ALA A 508 -35.40 -1.13 -6.34
CA ALA A 508 -34.67 -0.69 -7.52
C ALA A 508 -35.23 -1.30 -8.81
N LYS A 509 -35.27 -0.54 -9.92
CA LYS A 509 -35.58 -1.06 -11.26
C LYS A 509 -34.32 -1.73 -11.81
N LEU A 510 -34.43 -3.00 -12.17
CA LEU A 510 -33.34 -3.80 -12.71
C LEU A 510 -33.51 -4.01 -14.22
N THR A 511 -32.52 -3.61 -15.01
CA THR A 511 -32.41 -3.95 -16.43
C THR A 511 -31.19 -4.85 -16.60
N SER A 512 -31.31 -5.99 -17.30
CA SER A 512 -30.16 -6.87 -17.55
C SER A 512 -29.92 -7.07 -19.03
N VAL A 513 -28.72 -6.77 -19.49
CA VAL A 513 -28.27 -6.97 -20.88
C VAL A 513 -27.25 -8.10 -20.90
N THR A 514 -27.39 -9.04 -21.82
CA THR A 514 -26.42 -10.11 -22.04
C THR A 514 -25.62 -9.79 -23.30
N LEU A 515 -24.32 -9.57 -23.13
CA LEU A 515 -23.37 -9.31 -24.21
C LEU A 515 -22.65 -10.61 -24.58
N GLU A 516 -22.78 -11.03 -25.83
CA GLU A 516 -22.17 -12.26 -26.33
C GLU A 516 -20.74 -12.02 -26.82
N ASP A 517 -19.86 -13.03 -26.71
CA ASP A 517 -18.45 -12.97 -27.13
C ASP A 517 -17.67 -11.81 -26.47
N HIS A 518 -17.95 -11.53 -25.20
CA HIS A 518 -17.23 -10.53 -24.41
C HIS A 518 -16.37 -11.22 -23.33
N HIS A 519 -15.07 -10.92 -23.32
CA HIS A 519 -14.17 -11.33 -22.25
C HIS A 519 -14.33 -10.47 -20.99
N GLN A 520 -14.40 -9.15 -21.17
CA GLN A 520 -14.49 -8.16 -20.10
C GLN A 520 -15.23 -6.91 -20.61
N LEU A 521 -16.10 -6.33 -19.78
CA LEU A 521 -16.65 -5.00 -20.00
C LEU A 521 -15.75 -3.96 -19.30
N LEU A 522 -15.43 -2.88 -20.02
CA LEU A 522 -14.52 -1.81 -19.60
C LEU A 522 -15.29 -0.56 -19.14
N ALA A 523 -16.34 -0.15 -19.86
CA ALA A 523 -17.19 1.00 -19.52
C ALA A 523 -18.63 0.84 -20.04
N VAL A 524 -19.59 1.56 -19.43
CA VAL A 524 -20.96 1.72 -19.94
C VAL A 524 -21.33 3.19 -19.96
N PHE A 525 -21.69 3.70 -21.13
CA PHE A 525 -22.10 5.11 -21.29
C PHE A 525 -23.61 5.20 -21.50
N GLU A 526 -24.25 6.19 -20.86
CA GLU A 526 -25.66 6.54 -21.10
C GLU A 526 -25.72 7.83 -21.93
N ARG A 527 -26.10 7.72 -23.20
CA ARG A 527 -26.05 8.83 -24.17
C ARG A 527 -27.05 8.64 -25.29
N ASP A 528 -27.64 9.74 -25.74
CA ASP A 528 -28.32 9.79 -27.03
C ASP A 528 -27.28 9.70 -28.17
N VAL A 529 -27.09 8.50 -28.72
CA VAL A 529 -26.05 8.22 -29.72
C VAL A 529 -26.51 8.62 -31.12
N ASN A 530 -27.81 8.49 -31.38
CA ASN A 530 -28.42 8.70 -32.70
C ASN A 530 -29.13 10.07 -32.84
N PHE A 531 -29.07 10.91 -31.80
CA PHE A 531 -29.71 12.23 -31.70
C PHE A 531 -31.24 12.18 -31.85
N ASP A 532 -31.90 11.12 -31.37
CA ASP A 532 -33.36 10.97 -31.44
C ASP A 532 -34.11 11.56 -30.23
N GLY A 533 -33.38 12.10 -29.25
CA GLY A 533 -33.89 12.68 -28.03
C GLY A 533 -34.09 11.68 -26.88
N LYS A 534 -33.65 10.42 -27.03
CA LYS A 534 -33.65 9.39 -25.99
C LYS A 534 -32.22 8.92 -25.71
N ASN A 535 -31.94 8.62 -24.45
CA ASN A 535 -30.66 8.01 -24.11
C ASN A 535 -30.61 6.56 -24.57
N ASP A 536 -29.42 6.14 -24.97
CA ASP A 536 -29.01 4.79 -25.31
C ASP A 536 -27.91 4.31 -24.36
N LEU A 537 -27.63 3.00 -24.39
CA LEU A 537 -26.53 2.37 -23.67
C LEU A 537 -25.42 1.98 -24.64
N VAL A 538 -24.20 2.43 -24.34
CA VAL A 538 -23.00 2.06 -25.07
C VAL A 538 -22.11 1.21 -24.17
N PHE A 539 -22.01 -0.08 -24.48
CA PHE A 539 -21.15 -1.03 -23.78
C PHE A 539 -19.79 -1.09 -24.45
N TYR A 540 -18.73 -0.64 -23.77
CA TYR A 540 -17.36 -0.75 -24.24
C TYR A 540 -16.65 -1.89 -23.54
N GLY A 541 -16.12 -2.85 -24.31
CA GLY A 541 -15.51 -4.07 -23.78
C GLY A 541 -14.46 -4.68 -24.69
N MET A 542 -14.05 -5.91 -24.38
CA MET A 542 -13.06 -6.69 -25.12
C MET A 542 -13.66 -8.05 -25.53
N SER A 543 -13.35 -8.53 -26.73
CA SER A 543 -13.81 -9.81 -27.27
C SER A 543 -13.38 -11.01 -26.43
N ALA A 544 -14.08 -12.15 -26.51
CA ALA A 544 -13.73 -13.35 -25.74
C ALA A 544 -12.30 -13.84 -26.01
N ARG A 545 -11.83 -13.71 -27.26
CA ARG A 545 -10.48 -14.05 -27.72
C ARG A 545 -9.41 -13.01 -27.36
N ARG A 546 -9.81 -11.84 -26.82
CA ARG A 546 -8.93 -10.72 -26.45
C ARG A 546 -8.12 -10.15 -27.62
N ASP A 547 -8.68 -10.28 -28.82
CA ASP A 547 -8.10 -9.82 -30.08
C ASP A 547 -8.85 -8.61 -30.65
N GLN A 548 -9.94 -8.16 -30.01
CA GLN A 548 -10.72 -7.01 -30.44
C GLN A 548 -11.28 -6.24 -29.24
N LEU A 549 -11.38 -4.91 -29.36
CA LEU A 549 -12.24 -4.08 -28.53
C LEU A 549 -13.61 -3.97 -29.21
N ILE A 550 -14.68 -3.89 -28.40
CA ILE A 550 -16.05 -3.93 -28.87
C ILE A 550 -16.83 -2.76 -28.27
N LEU A 551 -17.52 -2.00 -29.11
CA LEU A 551 -18.61 -1.10 -28.70
C LEU A 551 -19.94 -1.73 -29.10
N SER A 552 -20.82 -1.99 -28.12
CA SER A 552 -22.18 -2.51 -28.36
C SER A 552 -23.23 -1.46 -27.99
N PHE A 553 -24.16 -1.18 -28.89
CA PHE A 553 -25.16 -0.11 -28.75
C PHE A 553 -26.57 -0.68 -28.58
N THR A 554 -27.22 -0.34 -27.47
CA THR A 554 -28.61 -0.74 -27.19
C THR A 554 -29.46 0.45 -26.76
N ASP A 555 -30.78 0.34 -26.87
CA ASP A 555 -31.68 1.25 -26.15
C ASP A 555 -31.63 0.99 -24.63
N MET A 556 -32.37 1.79 -23.85
CA MET A 556 -32.45 1.66 -22.38
C MET A 556 -33.10 0.36 -21.88
N ASP A 557 -33.81 -0.35 -22.75
CA ASP A 557 -34.45 -1.63 -22.43
C ASP A 557 -33.55 -2.82 -22.84
N GLY A 558 -32.42 -2.57 -23.50
CA GLY A 558 -31.41 -3.55 -23.89
C GLY A 558 -31.57 -4.11 -25.31
N GLN A 559 -32.40 -3.50 -26.17
CA GLN A 559 -32.56 -3.92 -27.58
C GLN A 559 -31.52 -3.24 -28.48
N ALA A 560 -31.07 -3.93 -29.53
CA ALA A 560 -30.02 -3.42 -30.42
C ALA A 560 -30.45 -2.14 -31.17
N LEU A 561 -29.72 -1.03 -30.94
CA LEU A 561 -30.02 0.29 -31.50
C LEU A 561 -29.97 0.37 -33.04
N PHE A 562 -29.03 -0.35 -33.66
CA PHE A 562 -28.79 -0.38 -35.12
C PHE A 562 -28.97 -1.79 -35.71
N GLY A 563 -29.76 -2.66 -35.08
CA GLY A 563 -29.95 -4.05 -35.48
C GLY A 563 -28.63 -4.83 -35.51
N GLU A 564 -28.33 -5.54 -36.60
CA GLU A 564 -27.07 -6.30 -36.76
C GLU A 564 -25.81 -5.40 -36.75
N ASN A 565 -25.96 -4.09 -36.99
CA ASN A 565 -24.85 -3.12 -37.00
C ASN A 565 -24.59 -2.49 -35.62
N SER A 566 -25.27 -2.92 -34.56
CA SER A 566 -25.08 -2.42 -33.18
C SER A 566 -23.76 -2.80 -32.54
N ARG A 567 -22.92 -3.60 -33.20
CA ARG A 567 -21.65 -4.08 -32.66
C ARG A 567 -20.51 -3.58 -33.53
N TRP A 568 -19.63 -2.78 -32.96
CA TRP A 568 -18.47 -2.20 -33.64
C TRP A 568 -17.19 -2.82 -33.08
N GLU A 569 -16.34 -3.36 -33.95
CA GLU A 569 -15.13 -4.10 -33.58
C GLU A 569 -13.87 -3.30 -33.94
N LEU A 570 -12.92 -3.20 -33.01
CA LEU A 570 -11.57 -2.66 -33.26
C LEU A 570 -10.55 -3.77 -33.01
N PRO A 571 -9.82 -4.27 -34.02
CA PRO A 571 -8.77 -5.25 -33.82
C PRO A 571 -7.67 -4.75 -32.87
N ILE A 572 -7.33 -5.56 -31.86
CA ILE A 572 -6.18 -5.37 -30.99
C ILE A 572 -4.97 -6.00 -31.70
N SER A 573 -4.16 -5.17 -32.36
CA SER A 573 -2.90 -5.61 -32.96
C SER A 573 -1.79 -5.70 -31.90
N THR A 574 -0.56 -6.10 -32.26
CA THR A 574 0.62 -6.09 -31.36
C THR A 574 1.05 -4.68 -30.90
N PHE A 575 0.28 -3.67 -31.27
CA PHE A 575 0.41 -2.27 -30.86
C PHE A 575 -0.65 -1.98 -29.80
N GLU A 576 -0.29 -1.23 -28.75
CA GLU A 576 -1.09 -0.94 -27.54
C GLU A 576 -2.52 -0.44 -27.82
N GLY A 577 -3.45 -1.33 -28.17
CA GLY A 577 -4.87 -1.05 -28.39
C GLY A 577 -5.46 -0.16 -27.28
N LEU A 578 -6.40 0.73 -27.64
CA LEU A 578 -7.00 1.77 -26.79
C LEU A 578 -6.94 1.42 -25.28
N PRO A 579 -5.95 1.91 -24.50
CA PRO A 579 -5.80 1.50 -23.13
C PRO A 579 -6.64 2.44 -22.26
N LEU A 580 -7.93 2.14 -22.18
CA LEU A 580 -8.76 2.66 -21.08
C LEU A 580 -8.79 1.61 -19.98
N LYS A 581 -7.63 1.33 -19.38
CA LYS A 581 -7.52 0.42 -18.25
C LYS A 581 -6.52 0.94 -17.22
N ASP A 582 -6.91 0.75 -15.96
CA ASP A 582 -6.18 1.07 -14.73
C ASP A 582 -6.01 2.57 -14.45
N GLY A 583 -7.00 3.15 -13.76
CA GLY A 583 -6.87 4.44 -13.07
C GLY A 583 -7.00 5.69 -13.95
N GLU A 584 -6.70 5.62 -15.24
CA GLU A 584 -6.96 6.72 -16.17
C GLU A 584 -8.45 6.77 -16.53
N ARG A 585 -9.26 7.30 -15.61
CA ARG A 585 -10.59 7.82 -15.96
C ARG A 585 -10.40 9.03 -16.86
N SER A 586 -10.41 8.82 -18.16
CA SER A 586 -10.86 9.86 -19.07
C SER A 586 -12.12 9.35 -19.72
N ASP A 587 -13.26 9.85 -19.26
CA ASP A 587 -14.51 9.71 -20.00
C ASP A 587 -14.24 10.12 -21.45
N PHE A 588 -14.72 9.33 -22.41
CA PHE A 588 -14.71 9.79 -23.80
C PHE A 588 -15.39 11.16 -23.86
N SER A 589 -14.77 12.11 -24.53
CA SER A 589 -15.54 13.19 -25.12
C SER A 589 -16.34 12.61 -26.28
N TRP A 590 -17.46 13.20 -26.61
CA TRP A 590 -18.38 12.70 -27.63
C TRP A 590 -18.58 13.78 -28.69
N VAL A 591 -18.23 13.46 -29.93
CA VAL A 591 -18.27 14.42 -31.03
C VAL A 591 -19.22 13.93 -32.11
N LYS A 592 -19.90 14.86 -32.78
CA LYS A 592 -20.77 14.53 -33.90
C LYS A 592 -19.96 14.14 -35.14
N LEU A 593 -20.31 12.99 -35.73
CA LEU A 593 -19.73 12.49 -36.98
C LEU A 593 -20.83 12.01 -37.92
N LYS A 594 -20.70 12.32 -39.21
CA LYS A 594 -21.58 11.78 -40.25
C LYS A 594 -21.04 10.44 -40.74
N THR A 595 -21.83 9.39 -40.61
CA THR A 595 -21.43 7.99 -40.88
C THR A 595 -22.39 7.33 -41.89
N PHE A 596 -22.12 6.07 -42.24
CA PHE A 596 -23.04 5.26 -43.05
C PHE A 596 -24.34 4.87 -42.31
N LEU A 597 -24.36 4.99 -40.97
CA LEU A 597 -25.53 4.74 -40.12
C LEU A 597 -26.36 6.01 -39.85
N GLY A 598 -25.94 7.15 -40.40
CA GLY A 598 -26.52 8.47 -40.10
C GLY A 598 -25.55 9.36 -39.33
N GLU A 599 -26.08 10.45 -38.77
CA GLU A 599 -25.32 11.32 -37.86
C GLU A 599 -25.27 10.68 -36.49
N LEU A 600 -24.06 10.41 -35.98
CA LEU A 600 -23.85 9.72 -34.72
C LEU A 600 -22.96 10.52 -33.79
N SER A 601 -23.18 10.34 -32.49
CA SER A 601 -22.26 10.76 -31.43
C SER A 601 -21.18 9.69 -31.27
N VAL A 602 -19.93 10.00 -31.63
CA VAL A 602 -18.83 9.04 -31.57
C VAL A 602 -17.80 9.37 -30.49
N PRO A 603 -17.15 8.36 -29.89
CA PRO A 603 -16.12 8.58 -28.88
C PRO A 603 -14.91 9.35 -29.44
N LEU A 604 -14.42 10.29 -28.64
CA LEU A 604 -13.22 11.10 -28.85
C LEU A 604 -12.36 11.07 -27.59
N TYR A 605 -11.06 10.89 -27.77
CA TYR A 605 -10.08 10.80 -26.68
C TYR A 605 -8.75 11.43 -27.10
N GLN A 606 -7.91 11.76 -26.12
CA GLN A 606 -6.58 12.30 -26.36
C GLN A 606 -5.51 11.36 -25.80
N LYS A 607 -4.52 10.98 -26.61
CA LYS A 607 -3.45 10.08 -26.17
C LYS A 607 -2.14 10.33 -26.91
N ALA A 608 -1.01 10.12 -26.24
CA ALA A 608 0.30 10.01 -26.87
C ALA A 608 0.50 8.56 -27.38
N TRP A 609 0.51 8.36 -28.70
CA TRP A 609 0.60 7.00 -29.26
C TRP A 609 1.16 7.00 -30.70
N MET A 610 2.05 6.05 -31.02
CA MET A 610 2.50 5.78 -32.39
C MET A 610 1.44 4.97 -33.15
N LEU A 611 0.72 5.61 -34.07
CA LEU A 611 -0.23 4.95 -34.98
C LEU A 611 0.32 4.79 -36.40
N PRO A 612 -0.15 3.78 -37.16
CA PRO A 612 0.14 3.67 -38.59
C PRO A 612 -0.26 4.91 -39.38
N LEU A 613 0.47 5.22 -40.45
CA LEU A 613 0.16 6.35 -41.34
C LEU A 613 -1.28 6.30 -41.89
N GLU A 614 -1.80 5.10 -42.17
CA GLU A 614 -3.17 4.87 -42.64
C GLU A 614 -4.27 5.27 -41.65
N ASP A 615 -3.94 5.45 -40.37
CA ASP A 615 -4.84 5.88 -39.30
C ASP A 615 -4.86 7.41 -39.09
N ASN A 616 -3.95 8.14 -39.73
CA ASN A 616 -3.84 9.60 -39.59
C ASN A 616 -4.85 10.39 -40.42
N SER A 617 -5.12 10.01 -41.66
CA SER A 617 -6.05 10.74 -42.54
C SER A 617 -6.63 9.82 -43.60
N ASN A 618 -7.70 10.27 -44.26
CA ASN A 618 -8.23 9.61 -45.46
C ASN A 618 -7.48 10.06 -46.74
N ASP A 619 -6.61 11.07 -46.65
CA ASP A 619 -5.77 11.54 -47.77
C ASP A 619 -4.31 11.08 -47.60
N LEU A 620 -3.79 10.41 -48.63
CA LEU A 620 -2.43 9.86 -48.70
C LEU A 620 -1.34 10.93 -48.58
N LEU A 621 -1.66 12.19 -48.85
CA LEU A 621 -0.73 13.32 -48.74
C LEU A 621 -0.88 14.10 -47.42
N ASP A 622 -1.90 13.78 -46.61
CA ASP A 622 -2.23 14.45 -45.35
C ASP A 622 -1.88 13.58 -44.14
N HIS A 623 -0.61 13.15 -44.07
CA HIS A 623 -0.12 12.27 -43.02
C HIS A 623 1.05 12.88 -42.27
N GLU A 624 0.99 12.84 -40.93
CA GLU A 624 2.17 13.12 -40.11
C GLU A 624 3.05 11.88 -39.93
N PRO A 625 4.38 12.05 -39.82
CA PRO A 625 5.27 10.99 -39.38
C PRO A 625 4.86 10.46 -38.01
N ALA A 626 5.20 9.19 -37.72
CA ALA A 626 4.95 8.60 -36.41
C ALA A 626 5.62 9.45 -35.30
N SER A 627 4.81 9.92 -34.35
CA SER A 627 5.21 10.78 -33.24
C SER A 627 4.58 10.29 -31.94
N MET A 628 5.27 10.49 -30.82
CA MET A 628 4.74 10.21 -29.47
C MET A 628 4.04 11.43 -28.85
N ALA A 629 3.78 12.49 -29.62
CA ALA A 629 3.01 13.63 -29.12
C ALA A 629 1.56 13.24 -28.79
N PRO A 630 0.92 13.83 -27.76
CA PRO A 630 -0.50 13.65 -27.51
C PRO A 630 -1.32 14.18 -28.69
N ARG A 631 -2.20 13.34 -29.24
CA ARG A 631 -3.13 13.73 -30.31
C ARG A 631 -4.54 13.41 -29.93
N VAL A 632 -5.50 14.08 -30.59
CA VAL A 632 -6.92 13.87 -30.36
C VAL A 632 -7.50 12.98 -31.45
N TYR A 633 -8.03 11.85 -31.01
CA TYR A 633 -8.57 10.80 -31.86
C TYR A 633 -10.08 10.72 -31.71
N TYR A 634 -10.78 10.44 -32.80
CA TYR A 634 -12.16 10.01 -32.81
C TYR A 634 -12.28 8.61 -33.42
N LEU A 635 -13.30 7.87 -33.01
CA LEU A 635 -13.54 6.50 -33.46
C LEU A 635 -14.56 6.50 -34.62
N GLU A 636 -14.08 6.32 -35.85
CA GLU A 636 -14.91 6.30 -37.06
C GLU A 636 -15.46 4.88 -37.32
N PRO A 637 -16.78 4.66 -37.41
CA PRO A 637 -17.34 3.37 -37.79
C PRO A 637 -17.41 3.23 -39.32
N ILE A 638 -16.87 2.12 -39.84
CA ILE A 638 -16.94 1.76 -41.26
C ILE A 638 -17.57 0.37 -41.44
N LYS A 639 -18.21 0.13 -42.58
CA LYS A 639 -18.75 -1.19 -42.92
C LYS A 639 -17.73 -1.98 -43.72
N GLN A 640 -17.31 -3.14 -43.20
CA GLN A 640 -16.37 -4.06 -43.84
C GLN A 640 -16.82 -5.50 -43.62
N ASP A 641 -16.89 -6.30 -44.69
CA ASP A 641 -17.23 -7.74 -44.64
C ASP A 641 -18.49 -8.07 -43.81
N ASN A 642 -19.57 -7.30 -44.00
CA ASN A 642 -20.84 -7.40 -43.24
C ASN A 642 -20.74 -7.13 -41.74
N LYS A 643 -19.63 -6.54 -41.27
CA LYS A 643 -19.45 -6.07 -39.89
C LYS A 643 -19.18 -4.57 -39.85
N VAL A 644 -19.34 -3.97 -38.67
CA VAL A 644 -18.88 -2.61 -38.41
C VAL A 644 -17.52 -2.67 -37.75
N VAL A 645 -16.51 -2.10 -38.40
CA VAL A 645 -15.14 -2.00 -37.88
C VAL A 645 -14.89 -0.55 -37.48
N ILE A 646 -14.17 -0.35 -36.38
CA ILE A 646 -13.76 0.97 -35.91
C ILE A 646 -12.41 1.30 -36.52
N ARG A 647 -12.28 2.52 -37.05
CA ARG A 647 -11.01 3.08 -37.48
C ARG A 647 -10.67 4.31 -36.63
N PRO A 648 -9.53 4.31 -35.91
CA PRO A 648 -9.05 5.51 -35.25
C PRO A 648 -8.70 6.58 -36.31
N ARG A 649 -9.13 7.81 -36.06
CA ARG A 649 -8.84 8.97 -36.91
C ARG A 649 -8.46 10.15 -36.04
N VAL A 650 -7.55 10.99 -36.51
CA VAL A 650 -7.16 12.21 -35.79
C VAL A 650 -7.96 13.41 -36.25
N ILE A 651 -8.25 14.32 -35.34
CA ILE A 651 -8.85 15.61 -35.70
C ILE A 651 -7.81 16.62 -36.20
N ASP A 652 -6.55 16.47 -35.79
CA ASP A 652 -5.48 17.43 -36.02
C ASP A 652 -4.55 17.02 -37.17
N SER A 653 -5.10 16.72 -38.35
CA SER A 653 -4.30 16.36 -39.53
C SER A 653 -3.32 17.47 -39.96
N VAL A 654 -2.40 17.19 -40.90
CA VAL A 654 -1.41 18.18 -41.37
C VAL A 654 -2.15 19.36 -42.03
N SER A 655 -3.11 19.06 -42.89
CA SER A 655 -3.98 20.05 -43.54
C SER A 655 -4.73 20.89 -42.52
N PHE A 656 -5.25 20.27 -41.47
CA PHE A 656 -5.93 20.96 -40.38
C PHE A 656 -4.98 21.86 -39.58
N LYS A 657 -3.77 21.40 -39.25
CA LYS A 657 -2.76 22.23 -38.56
C LYS A 657 -2.32 23.43 -39.42
N GLN A 658 -2.19 23.24 -40.73
CA GLN A 658 -1.92 24.34 -41.67
C GLN A 658 -3.08 25.33 -41.74
N GLU A 659 -4.32 24.83 -41.74
CA GLU A 659 -5.52 25.66 -41.65
C GLU A 659 -5.55 26.45 -40.34
N LEU A 660 -5.27 25.80 -39.20
CA LEU A 660 -5.12 26.45 -37.90
C LEU A 660 -4.02 27.52 -37.93
N GLN A 661 -2.84 27.23 -38.50
CA GLN A 661 -1.74 28.18 -38.63
C GLN A 661 -2.07 29.37 -39.54
N ALA A 662 -2.93 29.18 -40.54
CA ALA A 662 -3.40 30.27 -41.40
C ALA A 662 -4.47 31.13 -40.72
N GLN A 663 -5.31 30.53 -39.87
CA GLN A 663 -6.36 31.23 -39.10
C GLN A 663 -5.82 31.92 -37.84
N LEU A 664 -4.77 31.37 -37.23
CA LEU A 664 -4.08 31.92 -36.07
C LEU A 664 -2.91 32.75 -36.58
N THR A 665 -2.77 34.02 -36.20
CA THR A 665 -1.67 34.89 -36.67
C THR A 665 -0.31 34.41 -36.15
N THR A 666 0.26 33.39 -36.81
CA THR A 666 1.48 32.68 -36.44
C THR A 666 2.66 33.13 -37.29
N MET A 667 3.86 33.11 -36.72
CA MET A 667 5.10 33.25 -37.47
C MET A 667 5.40 31.92 -38.20
N PRO A 668 6.16 31.94 -39.32
CA PRO A 668 6.39 30.73 -40.13
C PRO A 668 7.06 29.55 -39.41
N TRP A 669 7.67 29.78 -38.25
CA TRP A 669 8.31 28.77 -37.41
C TRP A 669 7.49 28.36 -36.19
N GLU A 670 6.34 29.00 -35.92
CA GLU A 670 5.49 28.68 -34.79
C GLU A 670 4.55 27.52 -35.12
N ASN A 671 4.56 26.50 -34.27
CA ASN A 671 3.65 25.37 -34.39
C ASN A 671 2.39 25.59 -33.54
N ALA A 672 1.23 25.34 -34.13
CA ALA A 672 -0.02 25.23 -33.39
C ALA A 672 -0.15 23.80 -32.84
N VAL A 673 -0.29 23.67 -31.51
CA VAL A 673 -0.36 22.39 -30.81
C VAL A 673 -1.66 22.32 -30.02
N ILE A 674 -2.44 21.25 -30.20
CA ILE A 674 -3.59 20.96 -29.34
C ILE A 674 -3.07 20.44 -28.00
N GLU A 675 -3.28 21.20 -26.95
CA GLU A 675 -2.77 20.92 -25.61
C GLU A 675 -3.67 19.94 -24.88
N ARG A 676 -4.97 20.23 -24.84
CA ARG A 676 -5.94 19.44 -24.08
C ARG A 676 -7.36 19.59 -24.61
N THR A 677 -8.13 18.51 -24.56
CA THR A 677 -9.60 18.54 -24.73
C THR A 677 -10.28 18.98 -23.44
N LEU A 678 -11.16 19.99 -23.52
CA LEU A 678 -11.91 20.49 -22.37
C LEU A 678 -13.10 19.55 -22.05
N PRO A 679 -13.47 19.38 -20.78
CA PRO A 679 -14.66 18.62 -20.39
C PRO A 679 -15.94 19.18 -21.02
N GLN A 680 -16.83 18.31 -21.47
CA GLN A 680 -18.13 18.68 -22.04
C GLN A 680 -19.21 18.82 -20.96
N SER A 681 -19.99 19.88 -21.01
CA SER A 681 -21.27 19.98 -20.28
C SER A 681 -22.31 19.00 -20.82
N ASP A 682 -23.38 18.72 -20.07
CA ASP A 682 -24.50 17.85 -20.51
C ASP A 682 -25.06 18.30 -21.87
N LEU A 683 -25.27 19.61 -22.03
CA LEU A 683 -25.77 20.19 -23.27
C LEU A 683 -24.77 20.06 -24.44
N GLU A 684 -23.47 20.19 -24.17
CA GLU A 684 -22.43 19.98 -25.18
C GLU A 684 -22.36 18.51 -25.59
N ARG A 685 -22.50 17.58 -24.62
CA ARG A 685 -22.54 16.15 -24.87
C ARG A 685 -23.76 15.75 -25.71
N GLU A 686 -24.95 16.22 -25.35
CA GLU A 686 -26.20 16.05 -26.11
C GLU A 686 -26.10 16.57 -27.54
N LYS A 687 -25.27 17.59 -27.78
CA LYS A 687 -25.08 18.19 -29.10
C LYS A 687 -23.86 17.65 -29.86
N GLY A 688 -23.01 16.85 -29.22
CA GLY A 688 -21.74 16.38 -29.76
C GLY A 688 -20.70 17.48 -29.98
N ILE A 689 -20.69 18.52 -29.12
CA ILE A 689 -19.79 19.68 -29.22
C ILE A 689 -18.57 19.47 -28.34
N VAL A 690 -17.37 19.54 -28.91
CA VAL A 690 -16.10 19.40 -28.19
C VAL A 690 -15.32 20.71 -28.24
N ARG A 691 -14.72 21.11 -27.12
CA ARG A 691 -13.82 22.26 -27.05
C ARG A 691 -12.40 21.82 -26.74
N GLN A 692 -11.41 22.48 -27.34
CA GLN A 692 -10.01 22.12 -27.22
C GLN A 692 -9.15 23.37 -27.01
N VAL A 693 -8.12 23.24 -26.19
CA VAL A 693 -7.10 24.27 -26.00
C VAL A 693 -6.02 24.08 -27.05
N ILE A 694 -5.78 25.10 -27.85
CA ILE A 694 -4.65 25.18 -28.78
C ILE A 694 -3.61 26.12 -28.16
N SER A 695 -2.34 25.79 -28.32
CA SER A 695 -1.22 26.67 -28.03
C SER A 695 -0.41 27.00 -29.29
N VAL A 696 0.19 28.17 -29.33
CA VAL A 696 1.09 28.63 -30.41
C VAL A 696 2.32 29.29 -29.79
N GLY A 697 3.52 28.89 -30.22
CA GLY A 697 4.78 29.44 -29.73
C GLY A 697 5.47 28.57 -28.66
N GLU A 698 6.62 29.01 -28.17
CA GLU A 698 7.48 28.26 -27.24
C GLU A 698 7.67 29.00 -25.90
N ASP A 699 7.91 28.22 -24.83
CA ASP A 699 8.23 28.69 -23.48
C ASP A 699 7.29 29.79 -22.94
N PHE A 700 7.85 30.95 -22.60
CA PHE A 700 7.14 32.08 -21.99
C PHE A 700 6.39 32.96 -23.00
N TYR A 701 6.50 32.66 -24.29
CA TYR A 701 5.81 33.38 -25.38
C TYR A 701 4.64 32.58 -25.96
N ARG A 702 4.20 31.53 -25.24
CA ARG A 702 3.14 30.64 -25.68
C ARG A 702 1.77 31.31 -25.55
N ARG A 703 1.09 31.44 -26.70
CA ARG A 703 -0.29 31.94 -26.84
C ARG A 703 -1.27 30.80 -26.82
N PHE A 704 -2.48 31.02 -26.33
CA PHE A 704 -3.50 29.97 -26.27
C PHE A 704 -4.84 30.40 -26.87
N HIS A 705 -5.51 29.46 -27.54
CA HIS A 705 -6.78 29.64 -28.23
C HIS A 705 -7.77 28.52 -27.88
N ILE A 706 -9.06 28.73 -28.09
CA ILE A 706 -10.08 27.69 -27.94
C ILE A 706 -10.63 27.32 -29.31
N LEU A 707 -10.53 26.05 -29.64
CA LEU A 707 -11.14 25.43 -30.81
C LEU A 707 -12.43 24.75 -30.40
N THR A 708 -13.54 25.12 -31.04
CA THR A 708 -14.83 24.47 -30.86
C THR A 708 -15.17 23.64 -32.09
N VAL A 709 -15.39 22.35 -31.88
CA VAL A 709 -15.72 21.36 -32.90
C VAL A 709 -17.17 20.95 -32.68
N ASN A 710 -18.05 21.38 -33.59
CA ASN A 710 -19.46 21.02 -33.54
C ASN A 710 -19.76 19.72 -34.30
N GLN A 711 -18.92 19.42 -35.29
CA GLN A 711 -18.96 18.21 -36.10
C GLN A 711 -17.57 17.99 -36.70
N ILE A 712 -17.12 16.75 -36.83
CA ILE A 712 -15.86 16.46 -37.52
C ILE A 712 -15.91 17.04 -38.96
N GLY A 713 -14.90 17.85 -39.30
CA GLY A 713 -14.84 18.61 -40.56
C GLY A 713 -15.48 20.01 -40.51
N SER A 714 -16.11 20.41 -39.40
CA SER A 714 -16.65 21.76 -39.18
C SER A 714 -16.25 22.28 -37.81
N HIS A 715 -15.40 23.31 -37.79
CA HIS A 715 -14.88 23.89 -36.57
C HIS A 715 -14.98 25.42 -36.57
N LYS A 716 -14.92 25.99 -35.37
CA LYS A 716 -14.85 27.43 -35.13
C LYS A 716 -13.74 27.71 -34.14
N ILE A 717 -12.84 28.62 -34.48
CA ILE A 717 -11.78 29.09 -33.60
C ILE A 717 -12.23 30.36 -32.89
N GLU A 718 -12.08 30.41 -31.58
CA GLU A 718 -12.28 31.61 -30.77
C GLU A 718 -10.92 32.06 -30.20
N ALA A 719 -10.52 33.29 -30.54
CA ALA A 719 -9.23 33.85 -30.14
C ALA A 719 -9.25 34.31 -28.68
N HIS A 720 -8.20 33.97 -27.91
CA HIS A 720 -7.99 34.40 -26.54
C HIS A 720 -6.57 34.97 -26.35
N ALA A 721 -6.40 35.92 -25.44
CA ALA A 721 -5.26 36.84 -25.40
C ALA A 721 -4.00 36.28 -24.71
N ASP A 722 -2.86 36.90 -25.05
CA ASP A 722 -1.49 36.70 -24.56
C ASP A 722 -1.31 36.71 -23.04
N SER A 723 -0.37 35.86 -22.58
CA SER A 723 0.37 35.90 -21.30
C SER A 723 -0.37 35.53 -20.00
N ASP A 724 0.25 34.63 -19.23
CA ASP A 724 0.14 34.27 -17.80
C ASP A 724 -1.24 34.03 -17.13
N VAL A 725 -2.36 34.35 -17.78
CA VAL A 725 -3.71 34.16 -17.25
C VAL A 725 -4.70 33.93 -18.39
N PHE A 726 -5.26 32.73 -18.44
CA PHE A 726 -6.45 32.44 -19.26
C PHE A 726 -7.67 33.24 -18.76
N GLN A 727 -8.12 34.22 -19.54
CA GLN A 727 -9.43 34.89 -19.41
C GLN A 727 -10.19 34.78 -20.74
N VAL A 728 -11.38 34.18 -20.71
CA VAL A 728 -12.25 33.96 -21.88
C VAL A 728 -13.42 34.95 -21.86
N GLY A 729 -13.20 36.23 -22.21
CA GLY A 729 -14.26 37.24 -22.32
C GLY A 729 -15.19 37.37 -21.09
N ASN A 730 -16.50 37.58 -21.30
CA ASN A 730 -17.54 37.46 -20.25
C ASN A 730 -17.91 36.00 -19.94
N MET A 731 -17.28 35.03 -20.59
CA MET A 731 -17.53 33.62 -20.42
C MET A 731 -16.67 33.09 -19.29
N SER A 732 -17.29 33.09 -18.13
CA SER A 732 -16.91 32.18 -17.07
C SER A 732 -17.10 30.72 -17.56
N LEU A 733 -16.01 29.95 -17.77
CA LEU A 733 -15.95 28.47 -17.69
C LEU A 733 -16.92 27.94 -16.62
N VAL A 734 -18.13 27.58 -17.04
CA VAL A 734 -19.26 27.33 -16.15
C VAL A 734 -18.88 26.36 -15.02
N THR A 735 -18.72 26.88 -13.81
CA THR A 735 -19.20 26.19 -12.62
C THR A 735 -20.59 26.75 -12.36
N ARG A 736 -21.59 25.87 -12.33
CA ARG A 736 -22.88 26.19 -11.72
C ARG A 736 -22.59 26.74 -10.32
N LYS A 737 -23.46 27.64 -9.83
CA LYS A 737 -23.69 27.70 -8.38
C LYS A 737 -24.17 26.32 -7.95
N LEU A 738 -23.25 25.45 -7.56
CA LEU A 738 -23.53 24.14 -7.02
C LEU A 738 -23.89 24.35 -5.55
N ASN A 739 -25.13 24.08 -5.19
CA ASN A 739 -25.55 24.13 -3.78
C ASN A 739 -24.79 23.09 -2.92
N ASP A 740 -24.11 22.13 -3.55
CA ASP A 740 -23.52 20.92 -2.96
C ASP A 740 -22.10 20.62 -3.51
N PHE A 741 -21.28 19.87 -2.77
CA PHE A 741 -19.97 19.40 -3.24
C PHE A 741 -20.10 18.32 -4.32
N THR A 742 -19.29 18.44 -5.37
CA THR A 742 -19.17 17.42 -6.43
C THR A 742 -17.71 17.03 -6.64
N VAL A 743 -17.45 15.77 -6.97
CA VAL A 743 -16.12 15.34 -7.44
C VAL A 743 -15.87 16.06 -8.76
N SER A 744 -14.76 16.77 -8.86
CA SER A 744 -14.41 17.55 -10.04
C SER A 744 -12.92 17.44 -10.27
N GLU A 745 -12.52 16.74 -11.33
CA GLU A 745 -11.12 16.64 -11.77
C GLU A 745 -10.53 17.99 -12.19
N ASN A 746 -11.38 19.02 -12.30
CA ASN A 746 -10.99 20.35 -12.76
C ASN A 746 -10.85 21.36 -11.63
N SER A 747 -11.05 20.99 -10.34
CA SER A 747 -10.91 21.96 -9.24
C SER A 747 -9.50 22.54 -9.11
N PHE A 748 -8.48 21.74 -9.45
CA PHE A 748 -7.08 22.10 -9.33
C PHE A 748 -6.29 21.64 -10.56
N GLN A 749 -5.34 22.46 -10.99
CA GLN A 749 -4.26 22.05 -11.88
C GLN A 749 -3.02 21.75 -11.05
N MET A 750 -2.32 20.65 -11.34
CA MET A 750 -1.10 20.28 -10.65
C MET A 750 0.01 19.92 -11.64
N ALA A 751 1.21 20.40 -11.36
CA ALA A 751 2.43 20.00 -12.05
C ALA A 751 3.45 19.52 -11.01
N LEU A 752 3.93 18.28 -11.16
CA LEU A 752 5.01 17.75 -10.33
C LEU A 752 6.31 18.45 -10.72
N LEU A 753 6.99 19.09 -9.76
CA LEU A 753 8.28 19.74 -10.00
C LEU A 753 9.43 18.77 -9.72
N ASP A 754 9.33 18.02 -8.62
CA ASP A 754 10.22 16.94 -8.23
C ASP A 754 9.48 15.88 -7.39
N ARG A 755 10.18 14.85 -6.91
CA ARG A 755 9.56 13.77 -6.13
C ARG A 755 8.86 14.22 -4.86
N SER A 756 9.27 15.33 -4.26
CA SER A 756 8.81 15.85 -2.98
C SER A 756 7.98 17.13 -3.07
N SER A 757 7.93 17.78 -4.24
CA SER A 757 7.24 19.04 -4.47
C SER A 757 6.36 19.05 -5.72
N ALA A 758 5.16 19.61 -5.57
CA ALA A 758 4.21 19.78 -6.67
C ALA A 758 3.64 21.20 -6.66
N ARG A 759 3.59 21.86 -7.82
CA ARG A 759 2.93 23.15 -7.96
C ARG A 759 1.46 22.91 -8.24
N VAL A 760 0.59 23.49 -7.43
CA VAL A 760 -0.87 23.40 -7.59
C VAL A 760 -1.42 24.81 -7.82
N LYS A 761 -2.45 24.91 -8.63
CA LYS A 761 -3.21 26.14 -8.88
C LYS A 761 -4.71 25.80 -8.88
N PRO A 762 -5.59 26.56 -8.22
CA PRO A 762 -7.01 26.30 -8.31
C PRO A 762 -7.48 26.79 -9.68
N PHE A 763 -8.29 25.99 -10.35
CA PHE A 763 -8.92 26.45 -11.58
C PHE A 763 -10.12 27.31 -11.20
N ILE A 764 -9.97 28.63 -11.31
CA ILE A 764 -11.05 29.58 -11.06
C ILE A 764 -11.39 30.28 -12.36
N THR A 765 -12.53 29.89 -12.87
CA THR A 765 -13.19 30.53 -13.98
C THR A 765 -13.23 32.06 -13.86
N GLY A 766 -12.71 32.77 -14.87
CA GLY A 766 -12.86 34.22 -14.99
C GLY A 766 -12.13 35.04 -13.91
N LYS A 767 -11.25 34.40 -13.12
CA LYS A 767 -10.40 35.07 -12.12
C LYS A 767 -8.96 34.60 -12.25
N THR A 768 -8.03 35.49 -11.96
CA THR A 768 -6.63 35.12 -11.74
C THR A 768 -6.54 34.42 -10.39
N SER A 769 -5.83 33.29 -10.33
CA SER A 769 -5.56 32.59 -9.08
C SER A 769 -4.06 32.41 -8.88
N GLU A 770 -3.61 32.54 -7.63
CA GLU A 770 -2.22 32.28 -7.27
C GLU A 770 -1.96 30.77 -7.27
N ALA A 771 -0.77 30.39 -7.74
CA ALA A 771 -0.27 29.02 -7.65
C ALA A 771 0.60 28.88 -6.40
N TRP A 772 0.54 27.72 -5.76
CA TRP A 772 1.28 27.41 -4.55
C TRP A 772 2.01 26.08 -4.70
N THR A 773 3.03 25.87 -3.87
CA THR A 773 3.80 24.62 -3.86
C THR A 773 3.37 23.75 -2.71
N LEU A 774 2.92 22.54 -3.01
CA LEU A 774 2.78 21.46 -2.06
C LEU A 774 4.15 20.88 -1.75
N LEU A 775 4.42 20.69 -0.47
CA LEU A 775 5.64 20.08 0.03
C LEU A 775 5.28 18.84 0.85
N THR A 776 5.94 17.73 0.53
CA THR A 776 5.97 16.56 1.40
C THR A 776 7.03 16.77 2.50
N SER A 777 7.16 15.82 3.42
CA SER A 777 8.19 15.88 4.48
C SER A 777 9.63 15.71 3.97
N GLY A 778 9.82 15.52 2.67
CA GLY A 778 11.14 15.40 2.02
C GLY A 778 11.20 14.25 1.02
N TRP A 779 12.39 13.97 0.50
CA TRP A 779 12.63 12.93 -0.51
C TRP A 779 12.31 11.51 -0.05
N SER A 780 12.29 11.25 1.27
CA SER A 780 11.86 9.96 1.83
C SER A 780 10.35 9.74 1.68
N ASN A 781 9.57 10.79 1.48
CA ASN A 781 8.11 10.76 1.42
C ASN A 781 7.57 11.33 0.08
N PRO A 782 7.92 10.73 -1.08
CA PRO A 782 7.56 11.29 -2.37
C PRO A 782 6.04 11.40 -2.59
N PHE A 783 5.63 12.40 -3.36
CA PHE A 783 4.29 12.51 -3.93
C PHE A 783 4.07 11.36 -4.91
N PHE A 784 2.91 10.72 -4.83
CA PHE A 784 2.57 9.62 -5.73
C PHE A 784 1.37 9.94 -6.61
N GLU A 785 0.28 10.41 -6.03
CA GLU A 785 -0.98 10.50 -6.77
C GLU A 785 -1.94 11.53 -6.18
N VAL A 786 -2.73 12.17 -7.04
CA VAL A 786 -3.93 12.91 -6.61
C VAL A 786 -5.06 11.91 -6.44
N VAL A 787 -5.59 11.81 -5.23
CA VAL A 787 -6.61 10.82 -4.88
C VAL A 787 -8.00 11.32 -5.28
N ALA A 788 -8.31 12.58 -4.96
CA ALA A 788 -9.63 13.15 -5.24
C ALA A 788 -9.60 14.68 -5.20
N THR A 789 -10.38 15.31 -6.06
CA THR A 789 -10.62 16.75 -6.03
C THR A 789 -12.11 17.04 -6.00
N PHE A 790 -12.49 18.06 -5.22
CA PHE A 790 -13.88 18.44 -5.00
C PHE A 790 -14.06 19.94 -5.22
N GLU A 791 -15.21 20.32 -5.77
CA GLU A 791 -15.64 21.70 -5.90
C GLU A 791 -17.04 21.89 -5.31
N GLY A 792 -17.19 22.93 -4.51
CA GLY A 792 -18.46 23.42 -3.97
C GLY A 792 -18.56 24.94 -4.09
N GLN A 793 -19.70 25.50 -3.70
CA GLN A 793 -20.09 26.89 -3.97
C GLN A 793 -19.07 27.98 -3.61
N ASN A 794 -18.25 27.76 -2.57
CA ASN A 794 -17.15 28.65 -2.17
C ASN A 794 -16.01 27.89 -1.48
N ARG A 795 -15.85 26.60 -1.81
CA ARG A 795 -14.87 25.72 -1.15
C ARG A 795 -14.36 24.67 -2.12
N ARG A 796 -13.05 24.45 -2.14
CA ARG A 796 -12.38 23.44 -2.96
C ARG A 796 -11.51 22.56 -2.08
N THR A 797 -11.51 21.27 -2.35
CA THR A 797 -10.76 20.31 -1.54
C THR A 797 -9.94 19.39 -2.44
N LEU A 798 -8.66 19.22 -2.14
CA LEU A 798 -7.71 18.35 -2.82
C LEU A 798 -7.21 17.30 -1.84
N PHE A 799 -7.38 16.03 -2.20
CA PHE A 799 -6.76 14.90 -1.52
C PHE A 799 -5.64 14.36 -2.39
N PHE A 800 -4.48 14.11 -1.80
CA PHE A 800 -3.36 13.48 -2.49
C PHE A 800 -2.59 12.55 -1.57
N GLU A 801 -1.89 11.62 -2.18
CA GLU A 801 -1.10 10.60 -1.52
C GLU A 801 0.39 10.86 -1.70
N SER A 802 1.13 10.71 -0.61
CA SER A 802 2.57 10.51 -0.59
C SER A 802 2.91 9.13 -0.01
N ARG A 803 4.20 8.78 0.06
CA ARG A 803 4.63 7.46 0.58
C ARG A 803 4.03 7.08 1.93
N TYR A 804 3.99 8.05 2.84
CA TYR A 804 3.64 7.84 4.24
C TYR A 804 2.40 8.63 4.68
N HIS A 805 1.78 9.42 3.81
CA HIS A 805 0.65 10.27 4.20
C HIS A 805 -0.41 10.43 3.10
N VAL A 806 -1.67 10.49 3.51
CA VAL A 806 -2.73 11.12 2.72
C VAL A 806 -2.89 12.53 3.23
N TYR A 807 -2.82 13.49 2.33
CA TYR A 807 -3.02 14.90 2.63
C TYR A 807 -4.41 15.31 2.17
N VAL A 808 -4.96 16.29 2.89
CA VAL A 808 -6.09 17.08 2.42
C VAL A 808 -5.70 18.55 2.45
N TYR A 809 -5.96 19.24 1.36
CA TYR A 809 -5.88 20.69 1.26
C TYR A 809 -7.28 21.20 1.02
N ASP A 810 -7.71 22.13 1.87
CA ASP A 810 -9.06 22.66 1.85
C ASP A 810 -9.04 24.18 1.80
N GLN A 811 -9.56 24.72 0.70
CA GLN A 811 -9.56 26.15 0.40
C GLN A 811 -10.98 26.70 0.50
N GLN A 812 -11.18 27.74 1.31
CA GLN A 812 -12.43 28.50 1.35
C GLN A 812 -12.25 29.85 0.64
N GLY A 813 -13.08 30.12 -0.37
CA GLY A 813 -12.97 31.31 -1.22
C GLY A 813 -11.61 31.44 -1.90
N ASP A 814 -11.08 32.67 -1.93
CA ASP A 814 -9.78 33.00 -2.54
C ASP A 814 -8.62 32.96 -1.50
N GLY A 815 -8.86 32.43 -0.29
CA GLY A 815 -7.87 32.39 0.81
C GLY A 815 -6.80 31.29 0.69
N VAL A 816 -5.82 31.31 1.60
CA VAL A 816 -4.77 30.28 1.71
C VAL A 816 -5.40 28.95 2.15
N PRO A 817 -5.14 27.83 1.46
CA PRO A 817 -5.70 26.53 1.83
C PRO A 817 -5.14 26.03 3.17
N VAL A 818 -6.00 25.41 3.97
CA VAL A 818 -5.59 24.72 5.19
C VAL A 818 -5.23 23.28 4.83
N SER A 819 -4.07 22.81 5.29
CA SER A 819 -3.60 21.45 5.06
C SER A 819 -3.71 20.59 6.32
N ALA A 820 -4.22 19.38 6.18
CA ALA A 820 -4.10 18.33 7.17
C ALA A 820 -3.54 17.07 6.51
N ARG A 821 -3.02 16.14 7.33
CA ARG A 821 -2.51 14.86 6.84
C ARG A 821 -2.87 13.73 7.80
N LEU A 822 -3.08 12.55 7.24
CA LEU A 822 -3.13 11.29 7.98
C LEU A 822 -1.97 10.41 7.53
N PRO A 823 -1.27 9.76 8.46
CA PRO A 823 -0.29 8.76 8.09
C PRO A 823 -0.97 7.57 7.40
N ILE A 824 -0.37 7.12 6.31
CA ILE A 824 -0.75 5.89 5.57
C ILE A 824 0.49 5.04 5.35
N ASN A 825 0.26 3.81 4.90
CA ASN A 825 1.24 2.78 5.17
C ASN A 825 1.51 1.84 4.00
N ARG A 826 2.27 2.31 3.01
CA ARG A 826 2.47 1.63 1.72
C ARG A 826 3.32 0.37 1.78
N ASP A 827 4.36 0.33 2.60
CA ASP A 827 5.41 -0.68 2.44
C ASP A 827 5.06 -2.10 3.01
N SER A 828 3.79 -2.33 3.40
CA SER A 828 3.26 -3.69 3.60
C SER A 828 1.96 -3.98 2.84
N SER A 829 1.60 -3.11 1.91
CA SER A 829 0.56 -3.37 0.91
C SER A 829 1.27 -4.06 -0.25
N PHE A 830 0.85 -5.29 -0.56
CA PHE A 830 1.24 -6.13 -1.71
C PHE A 830 2.28 -5.54 -2.71
N PRO A 831 3.35 -6.28 -3.07
CA PRO A 831 4.15 -5.94 -4.24
C PRO A 831 3.24 -5.73 -5.46
N GLY A 832 3.23 -4.51 -6.01
CA GLY A 832 2.46 -4.16 -7.21
C GLY A 832 1.06 -3.56 -6.99
N VAL A 833 0.65 -3.20 -5.77
CA VAL A 833 -0.62 -2.47 -5.51
C VAL A 833 -0.33 -1.20 -4.72
N ASN A 834 -0.60 -0.03 -5.29
CA ASN A 834 -0.46 1.25 -4.58
C ASN A 834 -1.60 1.45 -3.56
N PHE A 835 -1.33 2.13 -2.44
CA PHE A 835 -2.39 2.43 -1.46
C PHE A 835 -3.47 3.34 -2.07
N SER A 836 -3.10 4.19 -3.03
CA SER A 836 -4.00 5.03 -3.81
C SER A 836 -5.04 4.20 -4.57
N GLU A 837 -4.71 2.98 -5.01
CA GLU A 837 -5.66 2.06 -5.63
C GLU A 837 -6.73 1.56 -4.64
N THR A 838 -6.51 1.72 -3.33
CA THR A 838 -7.49 1.42 -2.27
C THR A 838 -8.33 2.63 -1.86
N LEU A 839 -7.89 3.84 -2.25
CA LEU A 839 -8.54 5.11 -1.95
C LEU A 839 -9.49 5.50 -3.07
N GLN A 840 -10.67 5.94 -2.69
CA GLN A 840 -11.70 6.34 -3.65
C GLN A 840 -12.39 7.60 -3.15
N SER A 841 -12.69 8.53 -4.06
CA SER A 841 -13.46 9.72 -3.72
C SER A 841 -14.82 9.31 -3.14
N ALA A 842 -15.24 9.99 -2.09
CA ALA A 842 -16.51 9.77 -1.45
C ALA A 842 -17.13 11.11 -1.04
N VAL A 843 -18.45 11.18 -1.03
CA VAL A 843 -19.19 12.29 -0.45
C VAL A 843 -19.95 11.76 0.75
N VAL A 844 -19.62 12.30 1.92
CA VAL A 844 -20.22 11.91 3.21
C VAL A 844 -21.23 12.98 3.61
N LYS A 845 -22.36 12.58 4.21
CA LYS A 845 -23.30 13.52 4.82
C LYS A 845 -22.95 13.69 6.30
N VAL A 846 -22.71 14.92 6.73
CA VAL A 846 -22.36 15.29 8.10
C VAL A 846 -23.38 16.31 8.61
N ASN A 847 -24.19 15.94 9.60
CA ASN A 847 -25.26 16.75 10.19
C ASN A 847 -26.17 17.35 9.10
N GLY A 848 -26.54 16.53 8.12
CA GLY A 848 -27.38 16.91 6.99
C GLY A 848 -26.66 17.66 5.85
N ARG A 849 -25.36 17.96 5.97
CA ARG A 849 -24.57 18.67 4.93
C ARG A 849 -23.55 17.74 4.27
N LYS A 850 -23.43 17.82 2.94
CA LYS A 850 -22.41 17.05 2.21
C LYS A 850 -21.01 17.56 2.52
N SER A 851 -20.06 16.64 2.63
CA SER A 851 -18.66 16.91 2.91
C SER A 851 -17.75 16.01 2.05
N PRO A 852 -16.68 16.57 1.47
CA PRO A 852 -15.66 15.80 0.77
C PRO A 852 -14.99 14.75 1.68
N ALA A 853 -14.81 13.55 1.16
CA ALA A 853 -14.15 12.46 1.85
C ALA A 853 -13.40 11.56 0.86
N VAL A 854 -12.55 10.70 1.41
CA VAL A 854 -11.94 9.58 0.70
C VAL A 854 -12.27 8.32 1.48
N ALA A 855 -12.86 7.34 0.84
CA ALA A 855 -13.12 6.05 1.47
C ALA A 855 -12.14 4.98 1.01
N VAL A 856 -11.89 4.01 1.89
CA VAL A 856 -10.80 3.05 1.79
C VAL A 856 -11.37 1.64 1.76
N ASN A 857 -11.13 0.93 0.66
CA ASN A 857 -11.41 -0.50 0.58
C ASN A 857 -10.21 -1.30 1.08
N SER A 858 -10.18 -1.52 2.39
CA SER A 858 -9.04 -2.15 3.05
C SER A 858 -9.13 -3.68 3.14
N THR A 859 -10.07 -4.30 2.43
CA THR A 859 -10.33 -5.75 2.52
C THR A 859 -9.18 -6.63 2.04
N LEU A 860 -8.36 -6.12 1.13
CA LEU A 860 -7.12 -6.78 0.71
C LEU A 860 -6.04 -6.73 1.81
N ILE A 861 -6.13 -5.79 2.75
CA ILE A 861 -5.12 -5.48 3.77
C ILE A 861 -5.51 -6.09 5.13
N TYR A 862 -6.73 -5.82 5.60
CA TYR A 862 -7.20 -6.23 6.94
C TYR A 862 -8.22 -7.37 6.90
N GLY A 863 -8.79 -7.70 5.74
CA GLY A 863 -9.66 -8.87 5.52
C GLY A 863 -11.16 -8.62 5.64
N ASP A 864 -11.58 -7.54 6.30
CA ASP A 864 -13.01 -7.35 6.65
C ASP A 864 -13.39 -5.91 7.01
N ARG A 865 -12.59 -4.89 6.69
CA ARG A 865 -12.87 -3.51 7.12
C ARG A 865 -13.04 -2.53 5.96
N LEU A 866 -13.99 -1.61 6.10
CA LEU A 866 -14.20 -0.45 5.23
C LEU A 866 -14.23 0.81 6.10
N TYR A 867 -13.65 1.92 5.64
CA TYR A 867 -13.71 3.18 6.37
C TYR A 867 -13.59 4.40 5.47
N ALA A 868 -14.04 5.55 5.95
CA ALA A 868 -13.92 6.84 5.28
C ALA A 868 -13.01 7.78 6.08
N MET A 869 -12.30 8.64 5.35
CA MET A 869 -11.49 9.74 5.85
C MET A 869 -12.11 11.05 5.38
N LEU A 870 -12.30 12.00 6.28
CA LEU A 870 -12.82 13.32 5.94
C LEU A 870 -12.03 14.43 6.65
N ALA A 871 -12.02 15.60 6.03
CA ALA A 871 -11.46 16.80 6.64
C ALA A 871 -12.44 17.36 7.67
N ASP A 872 -12.00 17.45 8.91
CA ASP A 872 -12.75 18.02 10.02
C ASP A 872 -11.88 18.95 10.86
N GLN A 873 -12.31 20.20 11.05
CA GLN A 873 -11.62 21.17 11.92
C GLN A 873 -10.09 21.24 11.75
N GLN A 874 -9.60 21.32 10.49
CA GLN A 874 -8.16 21.34 10.16
C GLN A 874 -7.40 20.04 10.47
N LYS A 875 -8.12 18.94 10.71
CA LYS A 875 -7.57 17.59 10.82
C LYS A 875 -8.18 16.72 9.74
N LEU A 876 -7.45 15.68 9.37
CA LEU A 876 -8.01 14.60 8.57
C LEU A 876 -8.30 13.47 9.57
N VAL A 877 -9.56 13.00 9.64
CA VAL A 877 -10.03 12.06 10.68
C VAL A 877 -10.69 10.83 10.06
N ARG A 878 -10.79 9.74 10.83
CA ARG A 878 -11.40 8.45 10.42
C ARG A 878 -12.61 8.10 11.30
N PRO A 879 -13.81 8.63 11.07
CA PRO A 879 -14.94 8.44 11.98
C PRO A 879 -15.23 6.96 12.24
N VAL A 880 -15.37 6.59 13.52
CA VAL A 880 -15.74 5.24 13.97
C VAL A 880 -17.09 4.84 13.37
N ALA A 881 -18.04 5.78 13.30
CA ALA A 881 -19.36 5.53 12.73
C ALA A 881 -19.33 5.17 11.23
N LEU A 882 -18.28 5.57 10.50
CA LEU A 882 -18.07 5.20 9.09
C LEU A 882 -17.02 4.09 8.93
N SER A 883 -16.39 3.65 10.01
CA SER A 883 -15.41 2.56 10.02
C SER A 883 -16.12 1.28 10.40
N VAL A 884 -16.42 0.44 9.42
CA VAL A 884 -17.30 -0.71 9.59
C VAL A 884 -16.60 -2.03 9.32
N ASN A 885 -16.94 -3.04 10.11
CA ASN A 885 -16.58 -4.42 9.84
C ASN A 885 -17.62 -5.08 8.93
N ILE A 886 -17.14 -5.79 7.91
CA ILE A 886 -17.95 -6.47 6.91
C ILE A 886 -18.55 -7.74 7.52
N PRO A 887 -19.89 -7.90 7.51
CA PRO A 887 -20.54 -9.08 8.06
C PRO A 887 -20.00 -10.40 7.49
N ALA A 888 -20.05 -11.47 8.29
CA ALA A 888 -19.48 -12.78 7.93
C ALA A 888 -20.01 -13.32 6.58
N ASN A 889 -21.30 -13.11 6.31
CA ASN A 889 -22.02 -13.56 5.12
C ASN A 889 -21.96 -12.55 3.95
N CYS A 890 -21.23 -11.46 4.08
CA CYS A 890 -21.14 -10.41 3.07
C CYS A 890 -19.72 -10.28 2.52
N VAL A 891 -19.60 -10.00 1.22
CA VAL A 891 -18.34 -9.65 0.56
C VAL A 891 -18.46 -8.24 -0.03
N PRO A 892 -17.43 -7.38 0.07
CA PRO A 892 -17.47 -6.07 -0.58
C PRO A 892 -17.49 -6.24 -2.10
N LEU A 893 -18.25 -5.39 -2.78
CA LEU A 893 -18.15 -5.30 -4.23
C LEU A 893 -16.77 -4.75 -4.65
N LYS A 894 -16.25 -5.25 -5.78
CA LYS A 894 -15.03 -4.71 -6.38
C LYS A 894 -15.42 -3.40 -7.09
N THR A 895 -14.61 -2.34 -6.96
CA THR A 895 -14.79 -0.96 -7.50
C THR A 895 -15.70 -0.01 -6.69
N GLN A 896 -15.80 1.26 -7.12
CA GLN A 896 -16.06 2.43 -6.26
C GLN A 896 -17.42 2.47 -5.55
N PHE A 897 -17.44 3.09 -4.36
CA PHE A 897 -18.63 3.35 -3.55
C PHE A 897 -19.79 3.87 -4.40
N LEU A 898 -20.98 3.34 -4.13
CA LEU A 898 -22.17 3.69 -4.89
C LEU A 898 -22.74 4.99 -4.33
N THR A 899 -23.06 5.96 -5.18
CA THR A 899 -23.60 7.25 -4.76
C THR A 899 -25.11 7.26 -4.92
N ASN A 900 -25.85 7.56 -3.85
CA ASN A 900 -27.31 7.63 -3.90
C ASN A 900 -27.82 8.87 -4.65
N SER A 901 -29.14 8.96 -4.83
CA SER A 901 -29.84 10.10 -5.46
C SER A 901 -29.62 11.45 -4.76
N GLN A 902 -29.27 11.43 -3.47
CA GLN A 902 -28.88 12.63 -2.73
C GLN A 902 -27.40 12.96 -2.91
N GLY A 903 -26.62 12.24 -3.72
CA GLY A 903 -25.19 12.49 -3.89
C GLY A 903 -24.32 12.05 -2.70
N VAL A 904 -24.80 11.12 -1.87
CA VAL A 904 -24.07 10.55 -0.72
C VAL A 904 -23.57 9.15 -1.07
N SER A 905 -22.29 8.90 -0.85
CA SER A 905 -21.66 7.61 -1.12
C SER A 905 -22.10 6.52 -0.13
N ALA A 906 -22.02 5.25 -0.53
CA ALA A 906 -22.41 4.09 0.27
C ALA A 906 -21.46 2.90 0.04
N TYR A 907 -21.19 2.12 1.10
CA TYR A 907 -20.54 0.81 0.99
C TYR A 907 -21.50 -0.18 0.35
N ALA A 908 -21.06 -0.83 -0.72
CA ALA A 908 -21.83 -1.81 -1.45
C ALA A 908 -21.24 -3.21 -1.27
N MET A 909 -22.07 -4.16 -0.87
CA MET A 909 -21.66 -5.51 -0.50
C MET A 909 -22.64 -6.54 -1.07
N LEU A 910 -22.15 -7.71 -1.47
CA LEU A 910 -22.97 -8.87 -1.78
C LEU A 910 -23.12 -9.71 -0.53
N CYS A 911 -24.35 -9.87 -0.04
CA CYS A 911 -24.66 -10.60 1.17
C CYS A 911 -25.45 -11.86 0.84
N GLN A 912 -25.05 -12.99 1.43
CA GLN A 912 -25.78 -14.25 1.32
C GLN A 912 -26.88 -14.30 2.39
N SER A 913 -28.12 -14.49 1.96
CA SER A 913 -29.28 -14.68 2.85
C SER A 913 -29.32 -16.12 3.41
N SER A 914 -30.17 -16.34 4.42
CA SER A 914 -30.40 -17.67 5.01
C SER A 914 -30.97 -18.69 4.00
N ALA A 915 -31.56 -18.22 2.90
CA ALA A 915 -32.09 -19.05 1.82
C ALA A 915 -31.06 -19.33 0.71
N ASN A 916 -29.76 -19.06 0.93
CA ASN A 916 -28.70 -19.17 -0.09
C ASN A 916 -28.88 -18.25 -1.31
N GLN A 917 -29.72 -17.21 -1.20
CA GLN A 917 -29.83 -16.16 -2.22
C GLN A 917 -28.80 -15.06 -1.96
N VAL A 918 -28.41 -14.34 -3.01
CA VAL A 918 -27.48 -13.19 -2.87
C VAL A 918 -28.26 -11.90 -3.05
N ASP A 919 -28.13 -11.04 -2.05
CA ASP A 919 -28.68 -9.69 -2.04
C ASP A 919 -27.55 -8.69 -2.21
N LEU A 920 -27.84 -7.62 -2.94
CA LEU A 920 -26.99 -6.43 -2.96
C LEU A 920 -27.38 -5.54 -1.78
N SER A 921 -26.46 -5.36 -0.83
CA SER A 921 -26.65 -4.59 0.39
C SER A 921 -25.83 -3.29 0.39
N PHE A 922 -26.40 -2.24 0.97
CA PHE A 922 -25.84 -0.89 1.00
C PHE A 922 -25.76 -0.35 2.44
N PHE A 923 -24.64 0.26 2.80
CA PHE A 923 -24.47 1.06 4.02
C PHE A 923 -24.13 2.51 3.65
N PRO A 924 -25.03 3.49 3.86
CA PRO A 924 -24.81 4.87 3.46
C PRO A 924 -23.77 5.56 4.35
N LEU A 925 -22.93 6.42 3.77
CA LEU A 925 -21.91 7.18 4.50
C LEU A 925 -22.51 8.45 5.09
N GLU A 926 -23.21 8.28 6.21
CA GLU A 926 -23.84 9.39 6.96
C GLU A 926 -23.32 9.47 8.40
N LEU A 927 -23.11 10.69 8.87
CA LEU A 927 -22.74 11.10 10.22
C LEU A 927 -23.78 12.11 10.69
N ASN A 928 -24.54 11.76 11.74
CA ASN A 928 -25.56 12.63 12.31
C ASN A 928 -25.01 13.53 13.42
#